data_AF-A0A948E6V5-F1
#
_entry.id   AF-A0A948E6V5-F1
#
_cell.length_a   1.000
_cell.length_b   1.000
_cell.length_c   1.000
_cell.angle_alpha   90.00
_cell.angle_beta   90.00
_cell.angle_gamma   90.00
#
_symmetry.space_group_name_H-M   'P 1'
#
loop_
_entity.id
_entity.type
_entity.pdbx_description
1 polymer ?
#
loop_
_entity_poly.entity_id
_entity_poly.type
_entity_poly.pdbx_seq_one_letter_code
_entity_poly.pdbx_strand_id
1 'polypeptide(L)'
;MFRNIIAISIAFVIFSASGNKAHADDPSIHWKKLTTKNFTITFPSEYRNTAQRVASMAEEAHRLLVPLMGHKTASPTHIVISSYTDQANGSATVYFRKTIRLFLTFPSDISELSDFDDWLWILIVHEYTHILHMDTMGQLPRLINKIFGQLWVPNSLLPTWVVESMAVYSETKFSSVGRNRSSIYSMYLRASVLDNQLLSLAQITSAPIPYPHGTIPYLYGSRFLWYLARKYSDSTLKHFSASYGSTLIPFGVNKSARKAFGRTFVELYKEFSAFLHKQVATFVAPVRDRGIRRGQAITRGGEFKFYPVFHPTDPTTLVYIGHDGHSPNALHLVKITGAGQVIHHERLHGRMIGPGRPSWGNNSLWFHNLEMHKATYSFNDVYQLRLGTKSFRRVTRGGRISSPDFSFRKKVLVAVKSSATSSDLVQLNTRGKVDKVILRGAQYEQFYTPSLSPGGDEVVFSRYKSGKRDICLYNLKTNTLTSITNDRAMDTGPVFSPDGAYILFSSDRTEIFNIYAYHLKTGALFQVTNVLNGAFAPSLSADGRLLAYAGYTSKGYEIFILPFSPRAFLNPLEPLPVREAAHFMPRGPTYKISDYSPLPYLSPVAWFADWGYTVSNAASLTMMGFDPLNHHSWYMTANYSPQEELGELYLSYGNNQTPIPVEVSLTTGQYNKNNMNVNEAWHQYPWNYFKGEVAATFPFVSQMRQTLAGYLYGSAYRGIPREERPVPRPDSPLPVWPEGSWRASVKAG
;
A
#
# COMPACT_ATOMS: atom_id res chain seq x y z
N MET A 1 12.73 -8.99 -37.14
CA MET A 1 13.26 -8.24 -35.98
C MET A 1 12.21 -7.83 -34.94
N PHE A 2 10.96 -7.46 -35.27
CA PHE A 2 9.99 -6.96 -34.27
C PHE A 2 9.26 -8.01 -33.39
N ARG A 3 9.23 -9.31 -33.75
CA ARG A 3 8.52 -10.35 -32.97
C ARG A 3 9.27 -10.86 -31.72
N ASN A 4 10.60 -10.71 -31.69
CA ASN A 4 11.41 -11.20 -30.56
C ASN A 4 11.52 -10.16 -29.44
N ILE A 5 11.38 -8.87 -29.74
CA ILE A 5 11.54 -7.78 -28.75
C ILE A 5 10.41 -7.81 -27.69
N ILE A 6 9.18 -8.17 -28.06
CA ILE A 6 8.01 -8.06 -27.17
C ILE A 6 7.92 -9.20 -26.14
N ALA A 7 8.27 -10.43 -26.50
CA ALA A 7 8.30 -11.56 -25.56
C ALA A 7 9.49 -11.45 -24.58
N ILE A 8 10.61 -10.88 -25.06
CA ILE A 8 11.85 -10.71 -24.30
C ILE A 8 11.73 -9.55 -23.29
N SER A 9 11.00 -8.47 -23.62
CA SER A 9 10.73 -7.39 -22.66
C SER A 9 9.82 -7.80 -21.50
N ILE A 10 8.90 -8.77 -21.69
CA ILE A 10 8.01 -9.26 -20.62
C ILE A 10 8.79 -10.08 -19.60
N ALA A 11 9.77 -10.89 -20.03
CA ALA A 11 10.67 -11.61 -19.13
C ALA A 11 11.53 -10.65 -18.29
N PHE A 12 11.95 -9.50 -18.85
CA PHE A 12 12.76 -8.52 -18.12
C PHE A 12 11.96 -7.66 -17.14
N VAL A 13 10.68 -7.35 -17.40
CA VAL A 13 9.80 -6.72 -16.39
C VAL A 13 9.60 -7.67 -15.19
N ILE A 14 9.51 -8.98 -15.44
CA ILE A 14 9.43 -10.00 -14.40
C ILE A 14 10.76 -10.09 -13.62
N PHE A 15 11.92 -10.00 -14.29
CA PHE A 15 13.24 -10.03 -13.64
C PHE A 15 13.58 -8.76 -12.85
N SER A 16 13.15 -7.60 -13.35
CA SER A 16 13.29 -6.31 -12.65
C SER A 16 12.38 -6.25 -11.42
N ALA A 17 11.22 -6.91 -11.47
CA ALA A 17 10.27 -7.01 -10.36
C ALA A 17 10.68 -8.04 -9.28
N SER A 18 11.48 -9.06 -9.62
CA SER A 18 12.13 -9.93 -8.63
C SER A 18 13.34 -9.30 -7.96
N GLY A 19 13.87 -8.21 -8.51
CA GLY A 19 14.93 -7.40 -7.92
C GLY A 19 14.42 -6.44 -6.85
N ASN A 20 13.65 -6.92 -5.87
CA ASN A 20 13.64 -6.22 -4.58
C ASN A 20 15.04 -6.39 -4.00
N LYS A 21 15.88 -5.38 -4.26
CA LYS A 21 17.22 -5.23 -3.69
C LYS A 21 17.14 -5.52 -2.19
N ALA A 22 18.07 -6.34 -1.72
CA ALA A 22 18.29 -6.74 -0.34
C ALA A 22 17.62 -5.84 0.72
N HIS A 23 16.46 -6.27 1.22
CA HIS A 23 15.87 -5.69 2.43
C HIS A 23 16.41 -6.49 3.61
N ALA A 24 17.17 -5.83 4.48
CA ALA A 24 17.53 -6.40 5.78
C ALA A 24 16.27 -6.77 6.54
N ASP A 25 16.14 -8.03 6.97
CA ASP A 25 15.07 -8.44 7.88
C ASP A 25 15.55 -8.44 9.34
N ASP A 26 14.61 -8.53 10.28
CA ASP A 26 14.91 -8.59 11.70
C ASP A 26 15.21 -10.05 12.13
N PRO A 27 16.48 -10.40 12.44
CA PRO A 27 16.86 -11.76 12.82
C PRO A 27 16.25 -12.20 14.16
N SER A 28 15.73 -11.26 14.97
CA SER A 28 15.09 -11.59 16.25
C SER A 28 13.70 -12.21 16.08
N ILE A 29 13.14 -12.18 14.86
CA ILE A 29 11.82 -12.75 14.60
C ILE A 29 11.92 -14.26 14.44
N HIS A 30 11.23 -14.97 15.33
CA HIS A 30 11.05 -16.41 15.24
C HIS A 30 9.85 -16.74 14.34
N TRP A 31 10.13 -17.11 13.10
CA TRP A 31 9.10 -17.49 12.14
C TRP A 31 8.56 -18.89 12.41
N LYS A 32 7.23 -18.99 12.38
CA LYS A 32 6.47 -20.24 12.48
C LYS A 32 5.67 -20.44 11.20
N LYS A 33 5.19 -21.67 11.01
CA LYS A 33 4.24 -22.00 9.94
C LYS A 33 3.09 -22.88 10.42
N LEU A 34 1.97 -22.80 9.72
CA LEU A 34 0.89 -23.77 9.77
C LEU A 34 0.41 -24.08 8.35
N THR A 35 -0.15 -25.26 8.13
CA THR A 35 -0.61 -25.69 6.82
C THR A 35 -2.06 -26.16 6.93
N THR A 36 -2.86 -25.75 5.94
CA THR A 36 -4.25 -26.15 5.75
C THR A 36 -4.38 -26.97 4.46
N LYS A 37 -5.60 -27.26 4.00
CA LYS A 37 -5.81 -28.03 2.76
C LYS A 37 -5.31 -27.26 1.53
N ASN A 38 -5.54 -25.95 1.48
CA ASN A 38 -5.26 -25.12 0.32
C ASN A 38 -4.19 -24.05 0.57
N PHE A 39 -3.70 -23.89 1.81
CA PHE A 39 -2.78 -22.81 2.18
C PHE A 39 -1.62 -23.26 3.07
N THR A 40 -0.51 -22.54 2.99
CA THR A 40 0.55 -22.55 4.01
C THR A 40 0.74 -21.13 4.52
N ILE A 41 0.58 -20.94 5.82
CA ILE A 41 0.67 -19.62 6.46
C ILE A 41 1.98 -19.55 7.25
N THR A 42 2.83 -18.60 6.89
CA THR A 42 4.10 -18.30 7.55
C THR A 42 3.97 -16.98 8.31
N PHE A 43 4.34 -16.95 9.59
CA PHE A 43 4.06 -15.82 10.47
C PHE A 43 5.07 -15.72 11.63
N PRO A 44 5.35 -14.51 12.15
CA PRO A 44 6.07 -14.33 13.41
C PRO A 44 5.36 -15.00 14.60
N SER A 45 6.11 -15.66 15.49
CA SER A 45 5.58 -16.49 16.57
C SER A 45 4.52 -15.83 17.46
N GLU A 46 4.61 -14.51 17.66
CA GLU A 46 3.70 -13.68 18.44
C GLU A 46 2.30 -13.56 17.82
N TYR A 47 2.15 -13.82 16.51
CA TYR A 47 0.88 -13.74 15.79
C TYR A 47 0.17 -15.10 15.64
N ARG A 48 0.48 -16.07 16.50
CA ARG A 48 -0.16 -17.41 16.53
C ARG A 48 -1.68 -17.37 16.40
N ASN A 49 -2.36 -16.55 17.20
CA ASN A 49 -3.83 -16.49 17.19
C ASN A 49 -4.35 -15.86 15.90
N THR A 50 -3.68 -14.83 15.39
CA THR A 50 -3.99 -14.21 14.12
C THR A 50 -3.79 -15.18 12.96
N ALA A 51 -2.73 -16.00 12.98
CA ALA A 51 -2.48 -17.00 11.95
C ALA A 51 -3.56 -18.09 11.89
N GLN A 52 -4.06 -18.56 13.04
CA GLN A 52 -5.20 -19.49 13.10
C GLN A 52 -6.47 -18.88 12.50
N ARG A 53 -6.71 -17.60 12.79
CA ARG A 53 -7.83 -16.84 12.24
C ARG A 53 -7.71 -16.70 10.71
N VAL A 54 -6.54 -16.30 10.21
CA VAL A 54 -6.24 -16.20 8.77
C VAL A 54 -6.40 -17.56 8.09
N ALA A 55 -6.00 -18.67 8.73
CA ALA A 55 -6.19 -20.03 8.21
C ALA A 55 -7.67 -20.35 7.95
N SER A 56 -8.51 -20.06 8.93
CA SER A 56 -9.95 -20.29 8.84
C SER A 56 -10.60 -19.40 7.77
N MET A 57 -10.20 -18.14 7.70
CA MET A 57 -10.66 -17.18 6.69
C MET A 57 -10.22 -17.56 5.28
N ALA A 58 -8.98 -17.99 5.10
CA ALA A 58 -8.44 -18.36 3.79
C ALA A 58 -9.17 -19.58 3.21
N GLU A 59 -9.44 -20.61 4.04
CA GLU A 59 -10.21 -21.79 3.61
C GLU A 59 -11.66 -21.43 3.26
N GLU A 60 -12.27 -20.52 4.00
CA GLU A 60 -13.62 -20.04 3.66
C GLU A 60 -13.64 -19.19 2.38
N ALA A 61 -12.66 -18.30 2.23
CA ALA A 61 -12.45 -17.56 0.99
C ALA A 61 -12.24 -18.52 -0.19
N HIS A 62 -11.53 -19.62 0.00
CA HIS A 62 -11.38 -20.67 -1.01
C HIS A 62 -12.72 -21.31 -1.39
N ARG A 63 -13.53 -21.68 -0.40
CA ARG A 63 -14.87 -22.26 -0.62
C ARG A 63 -15.77 -21.34 -1.45
N LEU A 64 -15.70 -20.03 -1.23
CA LEU A 64 -16.52 -19.03 -1.91
C LEU A 64 -15.97 -18.61 -3.28
N LEU A 65 -14.65 -18.41 -3.38
CA LEU A 65 -14.03 -17.83 -4.57
C LEU A 65 -13.76 -18.84 -5.68
N VAL A 66 -13.48 -20.11 -5.37
CA VAL A 66 -13.24 -21.14 -6.40
C VAL A 66 -14.45 -21.31 -7.33
N PRO A 67 -15.71 -21.43 -6.84
CA PRO A 67 -16.87 -21.46 -7.72
C PRO A 67 -17.05 -20.18 -8.54
N LEU A 68 -16.84 -19.01 -7.92
CA LEU A 68 -16.99 -17.71 -8.58
C LEU A 68 -15.98 -17.53 -9.73
N MET A 69 -14.71 -17.83 -9.48
CA MET A 69 -13.62 -17.71 -10.45
C MET A 69 -13.63 -18.87 -11.44
N GLY A 70 -14.19 -20.02 -11.06
CA GLY A 70 -14.20 -21.23 -11.87
C GLY A 70 -12.83 -21.86 -12.03
N HIS A 71 -11.90 -21.56 -11.13
CA HIS A 71 -10.53 -22.05 -11.14
C HIS A 71 -10.08 -22.41 -9.74
N LYS A 72 -9.24 -23.44 -9.64
CA LYS A 72 -8.59 -23.89 -8.41
C LYS A 72 -7.10 -24.02 -8.68
N THR A 73 -6.28 -23.55 -7.74
CA THR A 73 -4.82 -23.69 -7.83
C THR A 73 -4.40 -25.15 -7.75
N ALA A 74 -3.39 -25.53 -8.53
CA ALA A 74 -2.82 -26.89 -8.51
C ALA A 74 -1.98 -27.16 -7.26
N SER A 75 -1.42 -26.11 -6.66
CA SER A 75 -0.61 -26.16 -5.44
C SER A 75 -1.22 -25.26 -4.35
N PRO A 76 -0.91 -25.52 -3.07
CA PRO A 76 -1.28 -24.62 -1.98
C PRO A 76 -0.73 -23.21 -2.19
N THR A 77 -1.50 -22.20 -1.77
CA THR A 77 -1.08 -20.80 -1.80
C THR A 77 -0.37 -20.44 -0.50
N HIS A 78 0.77 -19.75 -0.60
CA HIS A 78 1.50 -19.28 0.57
C HIS A 78 0.93 -17.94 1.06
N ILE A 79 0.76 -17.78 2.37
CA ILE A 79 0.36 -16.53 2.99
C ILE A 79 1.44 -16.15 4.01
N VAL A 80 2.04 -14.97 3.85
CA VAL A 80 3.03 -14.42 4.78
C VAL A 80 2.39 -13.27 5.54
N ILE A 81 2.36 -13.37 6.87
CA ILE A 81 1.83 -12.33 7.75
C ILE A 81 2.96 -11.39 8.16
N SER A 82 2.78 -10.08 7.95
CA SER A 82 3.75 -9.04 8.34
C SER A 82 3.12 -7.89 9.12
N SER A 83 3.91 -7.25 9.98
CA SER A 83 3.57 -6.01 10.70
C SER A 83 4.71 -4.97 10.58
N TYR A 84 5.45 -4.97 9.48
CA TYR A 84 6.64 -4.13 9.33
C TYR A 84 6.34 -2.65 9.07
N THR A 85 5.10 -2.31 8.73
CA THR A 85 4.73 -0.95 8.38
C THR A 85 3.44 -0.51 9.06
N ASP A 86 3.32 0.79 9.36
CA ASP A 86 2.08 1.46 9.76
C ASP A 86 1.24 1.91 8.56
N GLN A 87 1.54 1.44 7.35
CA GLN A 87 0.69 1.56 6.18
C GLN A 87 -0.07 0.25 5.91
N ALA A 88 -1.39 0.35 5.79
CA ALA A 88 -2.22 -0.78 5.37
C ALA A 88 -1.95 -1.13 3.91
N ASN A 89 -1.63 -2.40 3.63
CA ASN A 89 -1.44 -2.90 2.27
C ASN A 89 -1.52 -4.43 2.21
N GLY A 90 -1.52 -4.97 1.00
CA GLY A 90 -1.36 -6.39 0.70
C GLY A 90 -0.64 -6.57 -0.62
N SER A 91 -0.24 -7.79 -0.93
CA SER A 91 0.19 -8.14 -2.27
C SER A 91 -0.01 -9.61 -2.56
N ALA A 92 -0.25 -9.93 -3.82
CA ALA A 92 -0.32 -11.28 -4.33
C ALA A 92 0.53 -11.41 -5.58
N THR A 93 1.25 -12.53 -5.70
CA THR A 93 1.91 -12.93 -6.94
C THR A 93 1.60 -14.38 -7.25
N VAL A 94 1.39 -14.66 -8.52
CA VAL A 94 1.29 -16.01 -9.06
C VAL A 94 2.54 -16.43 -9.82
N TYR A 95 3.48 -15.52 -10.06
CA TYR A 95 4.74 -15.87 -10.69
C TYR A 95 5.57 -16.73 -9.75
N PHE A 96 6.20 -17.76 -10.30
CA PHE A 96 7.00 -18.76 -9.58
C PHE A 96 6.16 -19.51 -8.52
N ARG A 97 6.09 -18.96 -7.31
CA ARG A 97 5.35 -19.51 -6.18
C ARG A 97 4.24 -18.56 -5.79
N LYS A 98 3.00 -19.06 -5.87
CA LYS A 98 1.77 -18.39 -5.45
C LYS A 98 1.89 -17.92 -4.00
N THR A 99 2.06 -16.62 -3.80
CA THR A 99 2.34 -16.03 -2.49
C THR A 99 1.52 -14.78 -2.30
N ILE A 100 0.86 -14.69 -1.15
CA ILE A 100 0.16 -13.52 -0.63
C ILE A 100 0.96 -12.98 0.56
N ARG A 101 1.18 -11.68 0.61
CA ARG A 101 1.70 -10.97 1.80
C ARG A 101 0.58 -10.14 2.40
N LEU A 102 0.22 -10.41 3.65
CA LEU A 102 -0.84 -9.71 4.38
C LEU A 102 -0.21 -8.78 5.42
N PHE A 103 -0.52 -7.48 5.35
CA PHE A 103 -0.08 -6.55 6.38
C PHE A 103 -1.19 -6.40 7.40
N LEU A 104 -0.88 -6.70 8.68
CA LEU A 104 -1.88 -6.69 9.75
C LEU A 104 -2.40 -5.28 10.08
N THR A 105 -1.65 -4.26 9.70
CA THR A 105 -1.96 -2.86 9.94
C THR A 105 -3.27 -2.45 9.28
N PHE A 106 -4.16 -1.86 10.08
CA PHE A 106 -5.45 -1.36 9.63
C PHE A 106 -5.30 -0.05 8.86
N PRO A 107 -6.20 0.23 7.88
CA PRO A 107 -6.23 1.49 7.17
C PRO A 107 -6.39 2.70 8.10
N SER A 108 -5.89 3.85 7.63
CA SER A 108 -6.10 5.14 8.29
C SER A 108 -7.58 5.51 8.34
N ASP A 109 -7.89 6.50 9.18
CA ASP A 109 -9.26 6.92 9.48
C ASP A 109 -10.07 7.29 8.24
N ILE A 110 -9.43 7.99 7.29
CA ILE A 110 -9.95 8.35 5.97
C ILE A 110 -8.99 7.78 4.93
N SER A 111 -9.44 6.71 4.27
CA SER A 111 -8.71 6.00 3.24
C SER A 111 -9.69 5.37 2.26
N GLU A 112 -9.26 5.16 1.04
CA GLU A 112 -9.96 4.35 0.05
C GLU A 112 -10.19 2.90 0.48
N LEU A 113 -9.42 2.45 1.47
CA LEU A 113 -9.48 1.12 2.06
C LEU A 113 -10.26 1.09 3.38
N SER A 114 -10.84 2.21 3.86
CA SER A 114 -11.40 2.28 5.21
C SER A 114 -12.79 1.65 5.39
N ASP A 115 -13.43 1.18 4.31
CA ASP A 115 -14.79 0.63 4.30
C ASP A 115 -14.79 -0.90 4.27
N PHE A 116 -14.73 -1.53 5.45
CA PHE A 116 -14.66 -2.97 5.65
C PHE A 116 -15.40 -3.44 6.93
N ASP A 117 -16.03 -4.62 6.87
CA ASP A 117 -16.59 -5.28 8.05
C ASP A 117 -15.49 -5.93 8.91
N ASP A 118 -14.44 -6.40 8.23
CA ASP A 118 -13.22 -6.92 8.81
C ASP A 118 -12.04 -6.78 7.85
N TRP A 119 -10.97 -6.21 8.36
CA TRP A 119 -9.78 -5.90 7.58
C TRP A 119 -9.07 -7.14 7.02
N LEU A 120 -8.94 -8.21 7.80
CA LEU A 120 -8.25 -9.41 7.31
C LEU A 120 -9.09 -10.16 6.29
N TRP A 121 -10.41 -10.21 6.49
CA TRP A 121 -11.30 -10.84 5.52
C TRP A 121 -11.25 -10.15 4.17
N ILE A 122 -11.45 -8.83 4.13
CA ILE A 122 -11.47 -8.09 2.86
C ILE A 122 -10.12 -8.22 2.13
N LEU A 123 -9.01 -8.20 2.88
CA LEU A 123 -7.66 -8.36 2.32
C LEU A 123 -7.43 -9.78 1.78
N ILE A 124 -7.81 -10.82 2.52
CA ILE A 124 -7.67 -12.21 2.06
C ILE A 124 -8.50 -12.45 0.80
N VAL A 125 -9.76 -11.96 0.76
CA VAL A 125 -10.63 -12.09 -0.42
C VAL A 125 -10.04 -11.36 -1.62
N HIS A 126 -9.50 -10.16 -1.41
CA HIS A 126 -8.83 -9.38 -2.45
C HIS A 126 -7.63 -10.12 -3.03
N GLU A 127 -6.65 -10.45 -2.18
CA GLU A 127 -5.38 -11.05 -2.59
C GLU A 127 -5.56 -12.47 -3.12
N TYR A 128 -6.50 -13.24 -2.58
CA TYR A 128 -6.77 -14.58 -3.10
C TYR A 128 -7.53 -14.56 -4.43
N THR A 129 -8.34 -13.53 -4.69
CA THR A 129 -8.93 -13.31 -6.01
C THR A 129 -7.83 -13.09 -7.05
N HIS A 130 -6.81 -12.29 -6.73
CA HIS A 130 -5.63 -12.12 -7.60
C HIS A 130 -4.97 -13.45 -7.94
N ILE A 131 -4.75 -14.32 -6.95
CA ILE A 131 -4.20 -15.66 -7.16
C ILE A 131 -5.08 -16.47 -8.14
N LEU A 132 -6.37 -16.59 -7.88
CA LEU A 132 -7.27 -17.41 -8.69
C LEU A 132 -7.46 -16.86 -10.11
N HIS A 133 -7.66 -15.54 -10.22
CA HIS A 133 -7.87 -14.87 -11.50
C HIS A 133 -6.64 -14.98 -12.40
N MET A 134 -5.45 -14.65 -11.86
CA MET A 134 -4.23 -14.69 -12.65
C MET A 134 -3.82 -16.13 -12.99
N ASP A 135 -4.00 -17.10 -12.07
CA ASP A 135 -3.68 -18.51 -12.31
C ASP A 135 -4.67 -19.22 -13.26
N THR A 136 -5.77 -18.56 -13.65
CA THR A 136 -6.72 -19.09 -14.65
C THR A 136 -6.08 -19.07 -16.05
N MET A 137 -5.62 -20.24 -16.49
CA MET A 137 -4.87 -20.41 -17.74
C MET A 137 -5.43 -21.50 -18.63
N GLY A 138 -5.30 -21.33 -19.95
CA GLY A 138 -5.59 -22.38 -20.94
C GLY A 138 -4.53 -23.48 -21.00
N GLN A 139 -4.72 -24.48 -21.86
CA GLN A 139 -3.84 -25.65 -21.94
C GLN A 139 -2.39 -25.31 -22.31
N LEU A 140 -2.20 -24.45 -23.33
CA LEU A 140 -0.86 -24.10 -23.80
C LEU A 140 -0.05 -23.28 -22.78
N PRO A 141 -0.58 -22.20 -22.16
CA PRO A 141 0.12 -21.53 -21.07
C PRO A 141 0.46 -22.45 -19.89
N ARG A 142 -0.44 -23.38 -19.52
CA ARG A 142 -0.14 -24.38 -18.48
C ARG A 142 1.01 -25.30 -18.87
N LEU A 143 1.10 -25.72 -20.13
CA LEU A 143 2.20 -26.55 -20.62
C LEU A 143 3.54 -25.80 -20.52
N ILE A 144 3.57 -24.54 -20.97
CA ILE A 144 4.76 -23.67 -20.85
C ILE A 144 5.18 -23.58 -19.39
N ASN A 145 4.24 -23.30 -18.48
CA ASN A 145 4.54 -23.16 -17.06
C ASN A 145 4.93 -24.46 -16.36
N LYS A 146 4.47 -25.61 -16.87
CA LYS A 146 4.89 -26.92 -16.38
C LYS A 146 6.35 -27.20 -16.73
N ILE A 147 6.81 -26.72 -17.89
CA ILE A 147 8.20 -26.91 -18.36
C ILE A 147 9.14 -25.95 -17.64
N PHE A 148 8.88 -24.64 -17.72
CA PHE A 148 9.83 -23.59 -17.29
C PHE A 148 9.61 -23.07 -15.87
N GLY A 149 8.57 -23.55 -15.17
CA GLY A 149 8.04 -22.90 -13.97
C GLY A 149 7.02 -21.82 -14.32
N GLN A 150 6.32 -21.28 -13.32
CA GLN A 150 5.19 -20.37 -13.53
C GLN A 150 5.64 -18.96 -13.98
N LEU A 151 5.98 -18.83 -15.27
CA LEU A 151 6.54 -17.63 -15.90
C LEU A 151 5.54 -16.96 -16.86
N TRP A 152 4.75 -17.74 -17.60
CA TRP A 152 3.81 -17.23 -18.58
C TRP A 152 2.39 -17.22 -18.03
N VAL A 153 1.96 -16.06 -17.53
CA VAL A 153 0.64 -15.90 -16.89
C VAL A 153 -0.16 -14.84 -17.65
N PRO A 154 -0.95 -15.22 -18.68
CA PRO A 154 -1.62 -14.24 -19.53
C PRO A 154 -2.50 -13.25 -18.78
N ASN A 155 -3.32 -13.69 -17.82
CA ASN A 155 -4.21 -12.81 -17.07
C ASN A 155 -3.46 -11.74 -16.24
N SER A 156 -2.19 -11.95 -15.88
CA SER A 156 -1.35 -10.93 -15.25
C SER A 156 -0.97 -9.77 -16.19
N LEU A 157 -1.15 -9.95 -17.50
CA LEU A 157 -0.91 -8.94 -18.54
C LEU A 157 -2.18 -8.20 -18.97
N LEU A 158 -3.30 -8.42 -18.27
CA LEU A 158 -4.50 -7.60 -18.45
C LEU A 158 -4.23 -6.16 -17.96
N PRO A 159 -4.94 -5.15 -18.48
CA PRO A 159 -4.89 -3.81 -17.92
C PRO A 159 -5.12 -3.84 -16.41
N THR A 160 -4.35 -3.04 -15.66
CA THR A 160 -4.42 -2.99 -14.18
C THR A 160 -5.85 -2.83 -13.68
N TRP A 161 -6.65 -1.97 -14.33
CA TRP A 161 -8.04 -1.79 -13.94
C TRP A 161 -8.81 -3.10 -13.99
N VAL A 162 -8.61 -3.99 -14.97
CA VAL A 162 -9.32 -5.27 -15.06
C VAL A 162 -8.92 -6.19 -13.90
N VAL A 163 -7.61 -6.34 -13.67
CA VAL A 163 -7.05 -7.21 -12.63
C VAL A 163 -7.57 -6.80 -11.25
N GLU A 164 -7.46 -5.51 -10.94
CA GLU A 164 -7.91 -4.97 -9.66
C GLU A 164 -9.42 -5.00 -9.49
N SER A 165 -10.16 -4.80 -10.58
CA SER A 165 -11.63 -4.83 -10.54
C SER A 165 -12.17 -6.19 -10.14
N MET A 166 -11.55 -7.29 -10.59
CA MET A 166 -11.98 -8.64 -10.22
C MET A 166 -11.88 -8.83 -8.70
N ALA A 167 -10.79 -8.35 -8.11
CA ALA A 167 -10.57 -8.42 -6.67
C ALA A 167 -11.53 -7.52 -5.89
N VAL A 168 -11.72 -6.27 -6.31
CA VAL A 168 -12.70 -5.34 -5.70
C VAL A 168 -14.14 -5.84 -5.82
N TYR A 169 -14.47 -6.51 -6.93
CA TYR A 169 -15.75 -7.15 -7.13
C TYR A 169 -16.00 -8.23 -6.07
N SER A 170 -15.03 -9.12 -5.86
CA SER A 170 -15.09 -10.17 -4.83
C SER A 170 -15.24 -9.60 -3.42
N GLU A 171 -14.49 -8.54 -3.07
CA GLU A 171 -14.62 -7.86 -1.77
C GLU A 171 -16.07 -7.50 -1.47
N THR A 172 -16.69 -6.80 -2.41
CA THR A 172 -18.04 -6.24 -2.23
C THR A 172 -19.11 -7.32 -2.31
N LYS A 173 -18.87 -8.38 -3.08
CA LYS A 173 -19.80 -9.51 -3.21
C LYS A 173 -19.88 -10.32 -1.92
N PHE A 174 -18.75 -10.52 -1.24
CA PHE A 174 -18.65 -11.34 -0.03
C PHE A 174 -18.45 -10.51 1.24
N SER A 175 -18.95 -9.28 1.30
CA SER A 175 -19.04 -8.50 2.54
C SER A 175 -20.33 -7.67 2.54
N SER A 176 -20.68 -7.10 3.68
CA SER A 176 -21.78 -6.13 3.81
C SER A 176 -21.40 -4.77 3.20
N VAL A 177 -20.11 -4.44 3.29
CA VAL A 177 -19.50 -3.21 2.77
C VAL A 177 -18.57 -3.48 1.56
N GLY A 178 -17.49 -2.72 1.40
CA GLY A 178 -16.49 -2.87 0.33
C GLY A 178 -16.45 -1.69 -0.64
N ARG A 179 -15.40 -1.59 -1.44
CA ARG A 179 -15.13 -0.38 -2.25
C ARG A 179 -16.20 -0.04 -3.28
N ASN A 180 -16.93 -1.03 -3.83
CA ASN A 180 -18.11 -0.78 -4.67
C ASN A 180 -19.38 -0.40 -3.89
N ARG A 181 -19.30 -0.23 -2.57
CA ARG A 181 -20.36 0.33 -1.72
C ARG A 181 -19.90 1.57 -0.93
N SER A 182 -18.60 1.83 -0.92
CA SER A 182 -17.99 2.99 -0.28
C SER A 182 -18.53 4.33 -0.77
N SER A 183 -18.88 5.17 0.19
CA SER A 183 -19.24 6.59 0.01
C SER A 183 -18.06 7.41 -0.55
N ILE A 184 -16.81 7.05 -0.23
CA ILE A 184 -15.60 7.71 -0.77
C ILE A 184 -15.44 7.42 -2.27
N TYR A 185 -15.53 6.15 -2.68
CA TYR A 185 -15.47 5.79 -4.11
C TYR A 185 -16.61 6.43 -4.89
N SER A 186 -17.81 6.42 -4.31
CA SER A 186 -18.98 7.05 -4.93
C SER A 186 -18.80 8.56 -5.06
N MET A 187 -18.19 9.22 -4.07
CA MET A 187 -17.85 10.63 -4.12
C MET A 187 -16.89 10.98 -5.26
N TYR A 188 -15.81 10.21 -5.45
CA TYR A 188 -14.82 10.47 -6.51
C TYR A 188 -15.44 10.43 -7.91
N LEU A 189 -16.25 9.40 -8.20
CA LEU A 189 -16.96 9.30 -9.48
C LEU A 189 -18.04 10.37 -9.61
N ARG A 190 -18.81 10.62 -8.55
CA ARG A 190 -19.85 11.64 -8.54
C ARG A 190 -19.29 13.02 -8.86
N ALA A 191 -18.18 13.42 -8.25
CA ALA A 191 -17.54 14.69 -8.54
C ALA A 191 -17.08 14.79 -10.00
N SER A 192 -16.48 13.71 -10.52
CA SER A 192 -16.05 13.65 -11.93
C SER A 192 -17.24 13.81 -12.88
N VAL A 193 -18.39 13.18 -12.58
CA VAL A 193 -19.61 13.32 -13.38
C VAL A 193 -20.19 14.73 -13.29
N LEU A 194 -20.30 15.29 -12.08
CA LEU A 194 -20.90 16.61 -11.84
C LEU A 194 -20.11 17.75 -12.51
N ASP A 195 -18.78 17.62 -12.57
CA ASP A 195 -17.90 18.62 -13.18
C ASP A 195 -17.54 18.31 -14.65
N ASN A 196 -18.19 17.30 -15.25
CA ASN A 196 -17.94 16.86 -16.63
C ASN A 196 -16.45 16.50 -16.91
N GLN A 197 -15.82 15.80 -15.95
CA GLN A 197 -14.43 15.33 -15.97
C GLN A 197 -14.34 13.79 -15.92
N LEU A 198 -15.40 13.08 -16.34
CA LEU A 198 -15.39 11.62 -16.34
C LEU A 198 -14.31 11.09 -17.29
N LEU A 199 -13.44 10.21 -16.78
CA LEU A 199 -12.33 9.67 -17.57
C LEU A 199 -12.80 8.66 -18.62
N SER A 200 -12.09 8.64 -19.75
CA SER A 200 -12.28 7.64 -20.81
C SER A 200 -11.59 6.31 -20.48
N LEU A 201 -12.01 5.23 -21.15
CA LEU A 201 -11.37 3.91 -21.02
C LEU A 201 -9.86 3.95 -21.31
N ALA A 202 -9.41 4.77 -22.26
CA ALA A 202 -8.00 4.93 -22.58
C ALA A 202 -7.24 5.57 -21.40
N GLN A 203 -7.78 6.64 -20.81
CA GLN A 203 -7.16 7.33 -19.69
C GLN A 203 -7.02 6.45 -18.44
N ILE A 204 -8.01 5.62 -18.14
CA ILE A 204 -7.93 4.69 -16.99
C ILE A 204 -7.06 3.45 -17.26
N THR A 205 -6.76 3.16 -18.54
CA THR A 205 -5.88 2.05 -18.94
C THR A 205 -4.40 2.48 -18.93
N SER A 206 -4.13 3.76 -19.16
CA SER A 206 -2.80 4.37 -19.05
C SER A 206 -2.51 4.81 -17.60
N ALA A 207 -1.28 5.29 -17.34
CA ALA A 207 -0.92 5.89 -16.05
C ALA A 207 -1.74 7.17 -15.80
N PRO A 208 -2.74 7.16 -14.91
CA PRO A 208 -3.65 8.29 -14.75
C PRO A 208 -2.96 9.43 -14.01
N ILE A 209 -3.04 10.64 -14.57
CA ILE A 209 -2.49 11.88 -13.99
C ILE A 209 -3.47 12.57 -13.03
N PRO A 210 -4.81 12.61 -13.26
CA PRO A 210 -5.71 13.30 -12.35
C PRO A 210 -5.79 12.62 -10.98
N TYR A 211 -5.99 13.41 -9.92
CA TYR A 211 -6.36 12.88 -8.60
C TYR A 211 -7.62 11.99 -8.71
N PRO A 212 -7.70 10.82 -8.04
CA PRO A 212 -6.79 10.26 -7.02
C PRO A 212 -5.64 9.38 -7.56
N HIS A 213 -5.09 9.68 -8.74
CA HIS A 213 -3.87 9.05 -9.27
C HIS A 213 -3.98 7.52 -9.38
N GLY A 214 -3.13 6.78 -8.66
CA GLY A 214 -3.03 5.32 -8.69
C GLY A 214 -4.31 4.57 -8.30
N THR A 215 -5.28 5.26 -7.71
CA THR A 215 -6.58 4.69 -7.34
C THR A 215 -7.55 4.62 -8.53
N ILE A 216 -7.33 5.39 -9.59
CA ILE A 216 -8.24 5.45 -10.75
C ILE A 216 -8.53 4.07 -11.39
N PRO A 217 -7.54 3.18 -11.62
CA PRO A 217 -7.80 1.85 -12.17
C PRO A 217 -8.73 1.02 -11.27
N TYR A 218 -8.55 1.11 -9.95
CA TYR A 218 -9.41 0.46 -8.96
C TYR A 218 -10.81 1.06 -8.98
N LEU A 219 -10.91 2.40 -8.95
CA LEU A 219 -12.16 3.14 -8.87
C LEU A 219 -13.05 2.94 -10.10
N TYR A 220 -12.56 3.32 -11.27
CA TYR A 220 -13.34 3.28 -12.51
C TYR A 220 -13.51 1.85 -13.01
N GLY A 221 -12.44 1.06 -12.95
CA GLY A 221 -12.49 -0.34 -13.35
C GLY A 221 -13.53 -1.10 -12.53
N SER A 222 -13.46 -1.02 -11.20
CA SER A 222 -14.31 -1.86 -10.35
C SER A 222 -15.78 -1.52 -10.53
N ARG A 223 -16.08 -0.23 -10.73
CA ARG A 223 -17.44 0.26 -11.00
C ARG A 223 -17.95 -0.16 -12.37
N PHE A 224 -17.08 -0.17 -13.37
CA PHE A 224 -17.41 -0.68 -14.70
C PHE A 224 -17.63 -2.20 -14.68
N LEU A 225 -16.75 -2.97 -14.04
CA LEU A 225 -16.92 -4.42 -13.92
C LEU A 225 -18.17 -4.78 -13.12
N TRP A 226 -18.47 -4.02 -12.06
CA TRP A 226 -19.69 -4.17 -11.27
C TRP A 226 -20.96 -3.92 -12.10
N TYR A 227 -20.93 -2.92 -12.99
CA TYR A 227 -21.97 -2.69 -13.99
C TYR A 227 -22.13 -3.90 -14.93
N LEU A 228 -21.03 -4.43 -15.46
CA LEU A 228 -21.06 -5.60 -16.35
C LEU A 228 -21.58 -6.86 -15.65
N ALA A 229 -21.14 -7.14 -14.41
CA ALA A 229 -21.58 -8.28 -13.63
C ALA A 229 -23.10 -8.32 -13.46
N ARG A 230 -23.70 -7.15 -13.16
CA ARG A 230 -25.15 -7.00 -13.00
C ARG A 230 -25.91 -7.10 -14.32
N LYS A 231 -25.31 -6.64 -15.42
CA LYS A 231 -25.94 -6.67 -16.73
C LYS A 231 -25.87 -8.06 -17.39
N TYR A 232 -24.78 -8.81 -17.20
CA TYR A 232 -24.51 -10.04 -17.94
C TYR A 232 -24.47 -11.32 -17.10
N SER A 233 -24.04 -11.25 -15.82
CA SER A 233 -23.81 -12.34 -14.85
C SER A 233 -22.33 -12.56 -14.46
N ASP A 234 -22.14 -13.26 -13.33
CA ASP A 234 -20.84 -13.79 -12.90
C ASP A 234 -20.21 -14.76 -13.90
N SER A 235 -21.02 -15.62 -14.52
CA SER A 235 -20.52 -16.64 -15.47
C SER A 235 -19.89 -15.99 -16.69
N THR A 236 -20.38 -14.82 -17.10
CA THR A 236 -19.81 -14.04 -18.19
C THR A 236 -18.42 -13.51 -17.84
N LEU A 237 -18.22 -13.02 -16.60
CA LEU A 237 -16.89 -12.57 -16.13
C LEU A 237 -15.90 -13.74 -16.06
N LYS A 238 -16.34 -14.90 -15.57
CA LYS A 238 -15.57 -16.14 -15.57
C LYS A 238 -15.15 -16.54 -16.99
N HIS A 239 -16.07 -16.50 -17.95
CA HIS A 239 -15.77 -16.79 -19.36
C HIS A 239 -14.76 -15.82 -19.96
N PHE A 240 -14.86 -14.52 -19.64
CA PHE A 240 -13.88 -13.52 -20.05
C PHE A 240 -12.47 -13.87 -19.55
N SER A 241 -12.32 -14.15 -18.25
CA SER A 241 -11.03 -14.51 -17.63
C SER A 241 -10.45 -15.80 -18.22
N ALA A 242 -11.27 -16.83 -18.44
CA ALA A 242 -10.84 -18.08 -19.08
C ALA A 242 -10.42 -17.88 -20.54
N SER A 243 -11.14 -17.03 -21.29
CA SER A 243 -10.82 -16.71 -22.68
C SER A 243 -9.47 -15.99 -22.79
N TYR A 244 -9.23 -14.96 -21.96
CA TYR A 244 -7.95 -14.24 -22.01
C TYR A 244 -6.79 -15.11 -21.48
N GLY A 245 -7.01 -15.86 -20.40
CA GLY A 245 -6.06 -16.81 -19.83
C GLY A 245 -5.60 -17.91 -20.79
N SER A 246 -6.30 -18.12 -21.90
CA SER A 246 -5.95 -19.09 -22.94
C SER A 246 -5.17 -18.48 -24.11
N THR A 247 -4.83 -17.19 -24.05
CA THR A 247 -4.17 -16.49 -25.16
C THR A 247 -2.66 -16.57 -25.06
N LEU A 248 -1.97 -16.87 -26.17
CA LEU A 248 -0.51 -16.89 -26.25
C LEU A 248 0.08 -15.50 -26.56
N ILE A 249 -0.63 -14.70 -27.36
CA ILE A 249 -0.21 -13.33 -27.70
C ILE A 249 -0.96 -12.37 -26.78
N PRO A 250 -0.27 -11.62 -25.90
CA PRO A 250 -0.91 -10.61 -25.07
C PRO A 250 -1.56 -9.51 -25.95
N PHE A 251 -2.36 -8.61 -25.37
CA PHE A 251 -2.97 -7.44 -26.03
C PHE A 251 -4.29 -7.65 -26.78
N GLY A 252 -4.87 -8.86 -26.74
CA GLY A 252 -6.17 -9.19 -27.35
C GLY A 252 -7.40 -8.92 -26.47
N VAL A 253 -7.39 -7.95 -25.54
CA VAL A 253 -8.44 -7.82 -24.51
C VAL A 253 -9.85 -7.67 -25.08
N ASN A 254 -10.02 -6.88 -26.14
CA ASN A 254 -11.32 -6.70 -26.81
C ASN A 254 -11.79 -7.95 -27.56
N LYS A 255 -10.89 -8.86 -27.95
CA LYS A 255 -11.26 -10.16 -28.53
C LYS A 255 -11.91 -11.04 -27.45
N SER A 256 -11.31 -11.10 -26.26
CA SER A 256 -11.92 -11.81 -25.12
C SER A 256 -13.20 -11.15 -24.65
N ALA A 257 -13.26 -9.81 -24.64
CA ALA A 257 -14.49 -9.08 -24.31
C ALA A 257 -15.62 -9.40 -25.30
N ARG A 258 -15.38 -9.37 -26.61
CA ARG A 258 -16.39 -9.76 -27.61
C ARG A 258 -16.87 -11.18 -27.45
N LYS A 259 -15.97 -12.13 -27.15
CA LYS A 259 -16.35 -13.52 -26.90
C LYS A 259 -17.23 -13.69 -25.68
N ALA A 260 -16.99 -12.93 -24.61
CA ALA A 260 -17.74 -13.06 -23.37
C ALA A 260 -19.04 -12.24 -23.37
N PHE A 261 -18.96 -10.96 -23.72
CA PHE A 261 -20.06 -9.99 -23.61
C PHE A 261 -20.79 -9.70 -24.94
N GLY A 262 -20.32 -10.28 -26.05
CA GLY A 262 -20.80 -9.97 -27.42
C GLY A 262 -20.33 -8.61 -27.95
N ARG A 263 -19.64 -7.80 -27.15
CA ARG A 263 -19.24 -6.42 -27.46
C ARG A 263 -17.84 -6.11 -26.95
N THR A 264 -17.24 -5.04 -27.46
CA THR A 264 -15.94 -4.54 -27.00
C THR A 264 -16.07 -3.77 -25.69
N PHE A 265 -14.99 -3.66 -24.92
CA PHE A 265 -14.98 -2.81 -23.74
C PHE A 265 -15.15 -1.33 -24.09
N VAL A 266 -14.72 -0.89 -25.28
CA VAL A 266 -14.93 0.51 -25.73
C VAL A 266 -16.43 0.82 -25.85
N GLU A 267 -17.23 -0.07 -26.44
CA GLU A 267 -18.67 0.11 -26.59
C GLU A 267 -19.40 0.02 -25.26
N LEU A 268 -19.03 -0.96 -24.44
CA LEU A 268 -19.63 -1.17 -23.11
C LEU A 268 -19.30 -0.01 -22.16
N TYR A 269 -18.10 0.57 -22.26
CA TYR A 269 -17.69 1.68 -21.41
C TYR A 269 -18.46 2.96 -21.75
N LYS A 270 -18.72 3.25 -23.03
CA LYS A 270 -19.58 4.38 -23.43
C LYS A 270 -20.98 4.27 -22.81
N GLU A 271 -21.54 3.08 -22.81
CA GLU A 271 -22.83 2.81 -22.20
C GLU A 271 -22.79 3.00 -20.67
N PHE A 272 -21.73 2.49 -20.03
CA PHE A 272 -21.49 2.68 -18.61
C PHE A 272 -21.35 4.17 -18.22
N SER A 273 -20.65 4.98 -19.02
CA SER A 273 -20.55 6.42 -18.80
C SER A 273 -21.93 7.08 -18.80
N ALA A 274 -22.79 6.76 -19.78
CA ALA A 274 -24.16 7.27 -19.84
C ALA A 274 -25.00 6.82 -18.62
N PHE A 275 -24.86 5.56 -18.21
CA PHE A 275 -25.48 5.03 -17.00
C PHE A 275 -25.06 5.81 -15.75
N LEU A 276 -23.76 6.10 -15.59
CA LEU A 276 -23.24 6.88 -14.45
C LEU A 276 -23.81 8.29 -14.39
N HIS A 277 -23.92 8.99 -15.54
CA HIS A 277 -24.54 10.32 -15.59
C HIS A 277 -25.98 10.29 -15.04
N LYS A 278 -26.79 9.33 -15.48
CA LYS A 278 -28.17 9.17 -15.02
C LYS A 278 -28.24 8.83 -13.53
N GLN A 279 -27.39 7.92 -13.08
CA GLN A 279 -27.33 7.51 -11.67
C GLN A 279 -26.98 8.69 -10.76
N VAL A 280 -25.94 9.45 -11.10
CA VAL A 280 -25.50 10.61 -10.31
C VAL A 280 -26.57 11.70 -10.28
N ALA A 281 -27.18 12.02 -11.43
CA ALA A 281 -28.24 13.03 -11.49
C ALA A 281 -29.43 12.68 -10.57
N THR A 282 -29.84 11.41 -10.57
CA THR A 282 -30.91 10.90 -9.72
C THR A 282 -30.53 10.97 -8.24
N PHE A 283 -29.30 10.58 -7.91
CA PHE A 283 -28.81 10.55 -6.54
C PHE A 283 -28.70 11.94 -5.89
N VAL A 284 -28.28 12.97 -6.65
CA VAL A 284 -28.05 14.31 -6.10
C VAL A 284 -29.30 15.20 -6.07
N ALA A 285 -30.38 14.83 -6.76
CA ALA A 285 -31.58 15.66 -6.82
C ALA A 285 -32.19 15.91 -5.42
N PRO A 286 -32.43 14.89 -4.57
CA PRO A 286 -32.96 15.13 -3.22
C PRO A 286 -32.04 15.98 -2.32
N VAL A 287 -30.72 15.91 -2.56
CA VAL A 287 -29.72 16.70 -1.83
C VAL A 287 -29.87 18.19 -2.19
N ARG A 288 -30.11 18.50 -3.47
CA ARG A 288 -30.36 19.85 -3.98
C ARG A 288 -31.70 20.40 -3.48
N ASP A 289 -32.75 19.59 -3.53
CA ASP A 289 -34.09 19.97 -3.10
C ASP A 289 -34.13 20.36 -1.61
N ARG A 290 -33.27 19.73 -0.81
CA ARG A 290 -33.08 20.03 0.61
C ARG A 290 -32.26 21.31 0.89
N GLY A 291 -31.73 21.95 -0.15
CA GLY A 291 -30.92 23.17 -0.05
C GLY A 291 -29.44 22.89 0.24
N ILE A 292 -28.57 23.30 -0.68
CA ILE A 292 -27.12 23.12 -0.53
C ILE A 292 -26.57 24.06 0.54
N ARG A 293 -25.87 23.50 1.52
CA ARG A 293 -25.15 24.23 2.56
C ARG A 293 -23.67 23.87 2.48
N ARG A 294 -22.95 24.64 1.67
CA ARG A 294 -21.50 24.53 1.45
C ARG A 294 -20.79 25.82 1.86
N GLY A 295 -19.57 25.71 2.36
CA GLY A 295 -18.71 26.86 2.63
C GLY A 295 -18.11 27.48 1.37
N GLN A 296 -17.28 28.50 1.55
CA GLN A 296 -16.41 29.08 0.54
C GLN A 296 -15.03 28.41 0.59
N ALA A 297 -14.51 27.97 -0.57
CA ALA A 297 -13.16 27.45 -0.65
C ALA A 297 -12.12 28.57 -0.46
N ILE A 298 -11.17 28.35 0.43
CA ILE A 298 -10.05 29.27 0.71
C ILE A 298 -8.72 28.80 0.11
N THR A 299 -8.66 27.54 -0.34
CA THR A 299 -7.56 26.99 -1.12
C THR A 299 -8.02 26.67 -2.55
N ARG A 300 -7.05 26.49 -3.47
CA ARG A 300 -7.30 26.14 -4.88
C ARG A 300 -6.25 25.13 -5.37
N GLY A 301 -6.50 24.52 -6.53
CA GLY A 301 -5.56 23.65 -7.25
C GLY A 301 -5.84 22.15 -7.17
N GLY A 302 -6.75 21.71 -6.30
CA GLY A 302 -7.12 20.30 -6.12
C GLY A 302 -6.13 19.51 -5.26
N GLU A 303 -5.97 18.23 -5.60
CA GLU A 303 -5.08 17.26 -4.98
C GLU A 303 -5.47 16.90 -3.54
N PHE A 304 -4.54 17.02 -2.60
CA PHE A 304 -4.77 16.69 -1.20
C PHE A 304 -4.54 17.92 -0.34
N LYS A 305 -5.59 18.49 0.22
CA LYS A 305 -5.54 19.52 1.26
C LYS A 305 -6.54 19.15 2.34
N PHE A 306 -6.03 18.83 3.51
CA PHE A 306 -6.81 18.12 4.52
C PHE A 306 -6.43 18.53 5.94
N TYR A 307 -7.23 18.08 6.91
CA TYR A 307 -7.05 18.38 8.33
C TYR A 307 -6.83 19.87 8.66
N PRO A 308 -7.76 20.77 8.29
CA PRO A 308 -7.68 22.14 8.77
C PRO A 308 -7.85 22.17 10.30
N VAL A 309 -7.01 22.95 10.98
CA VAL A 309 -7.04 23.13 12.44
C VAL A 309 -6.81 24.60 12.76
N PHE A 310 -7.88 25.28 13.23
CA PHE A 310 -7.80 26.64 13.74
C PHE A 310 -6.87 26.74 14.94
N HIS A 311 -6.22 27.90 15.08
CA HIS A 311 -5.46 28.26 16.25
C HIS A 311 -6.42 28.36 17.46
N PRO A 312 -6.05 27.82 18.63
CA PRO A 312 -6.95 27.72 19.79
C PRO A 312 -7.36 29.06 20.39
N THR A 313 -6.61 30.13 20.14
CA THR A 313 -6.90 31.48 20.69
C THR A 313 -6.97 32.57 19.63
N ASP A 314 -6.69 32.25 18.36
CA ASP A 314 -6.74 33.23 17.27
C ASP A 314 -7.76 32.73 16.23
N PRO A 315 -8.95 33.37 16.13
CA PRO A 315 -10.00 32.91 15.24
C PRO A 315 -9.68 33.12 13.76
N THR A 316 -8.58 33.82 13.43
CA THR A 316 -8.19 34.17 12.07
C THR A 316 -7.08 33.29 11.51
N THR A 317 -6.42 32.48 12.33
CA THR A 317 -5.28 31.66 11.91
C THR A 317 -5.65 30.18 11.95
N LEU A 318 -5.30 29.44 10.89
CA LEU A 318 -5.41 27.98 10.84
C LEU A 318 -4.21 27.34 10.16
N VAL A 319 -4.01 26.05 10.41
CA VAL A 319 -3.06 25.22 9.67
C VAL A 319 -3.76 24.09 8.98
N TYR A 320 -3.18 23.58 7.90
CA TYR A 320 -3.65 22.36 7.23
C TYR A 320 -2.47 21.60 6.66
N ILE A 321 -2.69 20.34 6.27
CA ILE A 321 -1.67 19.52 5.60
C ILE A 321 -2.08 19.28 4.16
N GLY A 322 -1.16 19.46 3.21
CA GLY A 322 -1.48 19.20 1.82
C GLY A 322 -0.34 19.31 0.82
N HIS A 323 -0.63 18.91 -0.41
CA HIS A 323 0.17 19.15 -1.60
C HIS A 323 -0.70 19.63 -2.77
N ASP A 324 -0.04 20.18 -3.77
CA ASP A 324 -0.62 20.66 -5.03
C ASP A 324 -0.34 19.72 -6.22
N GLY A 325 0.26 18.54 -5.96
CA GLY A 325 0.60 17.55 -6.99
C GLY A 325 1.95 17.78 -7.67
N HIS A 326 2.56 18.95 -7.45
CA HIS A 326 3.89 19.31 -7.95
C HIS A 326 4.92 19.44 -6.83
N SER A 327 4.47 19.74 -5.63
CA SER A 327 5.26 19.88 -4.41
C SER A 327 5.02 18.70 -3.45
N PRO A 328 6.02 18.25 -2.70
CA PRO A 328 5.82 17.26 -1.64
C PRO A 328 4.82 17.76 -0.58
N ASN A 329 4.07 16.83 0.01
CA ASN A 329 3.12 17.11 1.08
C ASN A 329 3.76 17.90 2.23
N ALA A 330 3.03 18.88 2.75
CA ALA A 330 3.55 19.90 3.64
C ALA A 330 2.52 20.41 4.63
N LEU A 331 3.01 20.97 5.73
CA LEU A 331 2.25 21.75 6.69
C LEU A 331 2.18 23.20 6.21
N HIS A 332 0.97 23.73 6.12
CA HIS A 332 0.68 25.08 5.68
C HIS A 332 0.01 25.88 6.79
N LEU A 333 0.31 27.17 6.87
CA LEU A 333 -0.35 28.14 7.74
C LEU A 333 -1.09 29.15 6.87
N VAL A 334 -2.34 29.43 7.23
CA VAL A 334 -3.20 30.39 6.54
C VAL A 334 -3.78 31.36 7.56
N LYS A 335 -3.79 32.65 7.21
CA LYS A 335 -4.58 33.64 7.91
C LYS A 335 -5.74 34.10 7.03
N ILE A 336 -6.91 34.24 7.64
CA ILE A 336 -8.13 34.67 6.99
C ILE A 336 -8.71 35.91 7.66
N THR A 337 -9.49 36.71 6.93
CA THR A 337 -10.35 37.73 7.54
C THR A 337 -11.50 37.09 8.31
N GLY A 338 -12.23 37.87 9.12
CA GLY A 338 -13.47 37.39 9.76
C GLY A 338 -14.56 36.96 8.77
N ALA A 339 -14.46 37.40 7.51
CA ALA A 339 -15.32 36.96 6.41
C ALA A 339 -14.80 35.71 5.67
N GLY A 340 -13.68 35.12 6.11
CA GLY A 340 -13.12 33.91 5.51
C GLY A 340 -12.23 34.14 4.29
N GLN A 341 -11.76 35.37 4.02
CA GLN A 341 -10.87 35.64 2.90
C GLN A 341 -9.40 35.47 3.29
N VAL A 342 -8.60 34.77 2.47
CA VAL A 342 -7.17 34.56 2.74
C VAL A 342 -6.39 35.88 2.62
N ILE A 343 -5.67 36.25 3.67
CA ILE A 343 -4.77 37.42 3.71
C ILE A 343 -3.30 37.02 3.82
N HIS A 344 -3.02 35.77 4.17
CA HIS A 344 -1.66 35.26 4.26
C HIS A 344 -1.64 33.74 4.09
N HIS A 345 -0.64 33.21 3.38
CA HIS A 345 -0.40 31.78 3.23
C HIS A 345 1.10 31.50 3.24
N GLU A 346 1.52 30.60 4.11
CA GLU A 346 2.91 30.18 4.27
C GLU A 346 3.01 28.64 4.27
N ARG A 347 4.03 28.09 3.61
CA ARG A 347 4.44 26.68 3.73
C ARG A 347 5.48 26.56 4.85
N LEU A 348 5.16 25.86 5.92
CA LEU A 348 5.99 25.77 7.12
C LEU A 348 7.02 24.63 7.07
N HIS A 349 6.61 23.44 6.64
CA HIS A 349 7.48 22.25 6.60
C HIS A 349 6.98 21.24 5.55
N GLY A 350 7.86 20.57 4.81
CA GLY A 350 7.49 19.64 3.73
C GLY A 350 8.02 18.21 3.90
N ARG A 351 7.77 17.35 2.89
CA ARG A 351 8.17 15.93 2.84
C ARG A 351 7.47 15.05 3.89
N MET A 352 6.21 15.36 4.13
CA MET A 352 5.36 14.56 5.02
C MET A 352 4.82 13.33 4.29
N ILE A 353 4.79 12.17 4.96
CA ILE A 353 4.32 10.89 4.44
C ILE A 353 3.34 10.28 5.45
N GLY A 354 2.17 9.86 4.95
CA GLY A 354 1.07 9.38 5.78
C GLY A 354 0.63 10.35 6.89
N PRO A 355 0.55 11.68 6.66
CA PRO A 355 0.26 12.59 7.76
C PRO A 355 -1.22 12.55 8.17
N GLY A 356 -1.47 12.76 9.46
CA GLY A 356 -2.81 13.01 10.00
C GLY A 356 -2.93 14.38 10.64
N ARG A 357 -4.04 14.59 11.36
CA ARG A 357 -4.40 15.89 11.96
C ARG A 357 -3.24 16.49 12.78
N PRO A 358 -2.78 17.72 12.47
CA PRO A 358 -1.82 18.43 13.31
C PRO A 358 -2.50 18.99 14.57
N SER A 359 -1.72 19.27 15.61
CA SER A 359 -2.21 19.88 16.84
C SER A 359 -1.32 21.04 17.27
N TRP A 360 -1.95 22.12 17.72
CA TRP A 360 -1.27 23.30 18.23
C TRP A 360 -0.70 23.03 19.63
N GLY A 361 0.56 23.38 19.84
CA GLY A 361 1.12 23.67 21.15
C GLY A 361 1.40 25.16 21.30
N ASN A 362 1.97 25.58 22.43
CA ASN A 362 2.16 27.02 22.75
C ASN A 362 2.88 27.82 21.65
N ASN A 363 4.00 27.32 21.14
CA ASN A 363 4.76 27.95 20.03
C ASN A 363 5.28 26.87 19.07
N SER A 364 4.48 25.83 18.88
CA SER A 364 4.86 24.67 18.08
C SER A 364 3.65 23.98 17.48
N LEU A 365 3.87 23.23 16.41
CA LEU A 365 2.91 22.29 15.84
C LEU A 365 3.39 20.86 16.09
N TRP A 366 2.46 20.01 16.50
CA TRP A 366 2.66 18.59 16.72
C TRP A 366 1.92 17.80 15.64
N PHE A 367 2.57 16.79 15.10
CA PHE A 367 1.98 15.93 14.07
C PHE A 367 2.69 14.59 14.05
N HIS A 368 2.20 13.64 13.27
CA HIS A 368 2.92 12.40 13.02
C HIS A 368 3.40 12.33 11.57
N ASN A 369 4.44 11.54 11.37
CA ASN A 369 5.00 11.24 10.06
C ASN A 369 5.43 9.79 10.03
N LEU A 370 5.20 9.11 8.91
CA LEU A 370 5.71 7.76 8.69
C LEU A 370 7.22 7.82 8.48
N GLU A 371 7.95 7.00 9.23
CA GLU A 371 9.41 6.98 9.18
C GLU A 371 10.03 5.60 9.28
N MET A 372 11.20 5.48 8.67
CA MET A 372 12.00 4.27 8.81
C MET A 372 12.53 4.13 10.25
N HIS A 373 12.55 2.88 10.72
CA HIS A 373 13.05 2.43 12.01
C HIS A 373 13.85 1.13 11.82
N LYS A 374 15.10 1.12 12.31
CA LYS A 374 16.06 0.00 12.14
C LYS A 374 16.24 -0.47 10.68
N ALA A 375 16.04 0.40 9.68
CA ALA A 375 16.10 0.10 8.25
C ALA A 375 15.10 -0.95 7.69
N THR A 376 14.40 -1.71 8.54
CA THR A 376 13.41 -2.74 8.17
C THR A 376 11.97 -2.25 8.33
N TYR A 377 11.71 -1.43 9.35
CA TYR A 377 10.35 -1.04 9.74
C TYR A 377 10.01 0.37 9.26
N SER A 378 8.74 0.62 8.97
CA SER A 378 8.22 1.94 8.62
C SER A 378 7.06 2.29 9.56
N PHE A 379 7.34 3.09 10.60
CA PHE A 379 6.39 3.37 11.68
C PHE A 379 6.10 4.85 11.81
N ASN A 380 4.87 5.16 12.22
CA ASN A 380 4.46 6.51 12.55
C ASN A 380 5.17 6.97 13.83
N ASP A 381 5.78 8.15 13.74
CA ASP A 381 6.38 8.82 14.88
C ASP A 381 5.88 10.26 15.01
N VAL A 382 5.84 10.74 16.24
CA VAL A 382 5.45 12.10 16.58
C VAL A 382 6.60 13.04 16.33
N TYR A 383 6.27 14.19 15.77
CA TYR A 383 7.15 15.28 15.42
C TYR A 383 6.68 16.59 16.04
N GLN A 384 7.65 17.47 16.31
CA GLN A 384 7.42 18.84 16.75
C GLN A 384 8.11 19.81 15.79
N LEU A 385 7.35 20.78 15.29
CA LEU A 385 7.86 21.96 14.59
C LEU A 385 7.72 23.18 15.50
N ARG A 386 8.82 23.83 15.87
CA ARG A 386 8.78 25.11 16.59
C ARG A 386 8.66 26.25 15.60
N LEU A 387 7.67 27.13 15.77
CA LEU A 387 7.33 28.14 14.76
C LEU A 387 8.36 29.27 14.71
N GLY A 388 8.79 29.78 15.87
CA GLY A 388 9.75 30.89 15.92
C GLY A 388 11.14 30.57 15.35
N THR A 389 11.67 29.37 15.64
CA THR A 389 13.00 28.94 15.15
C THR A 389 12.93 28.15 13.83
N LYS A 390 11.73 27.80 13.38
CA LYS A 390 11.46 26.79 12.33
C LYS A 390 12.20 25.46 12.55
N SER A 391 12.60 25.16 13.79
CA SER A 391 13.33 23.94 14.11
C SER A 391 12.38 22.75 14.16
N PHE A 392 12.76 21.66 13.51
CA PHE A 392 11.99 20.43 13.41
C PHE A 392 12.66 19.30 14.18
N ARG A 393 11.88 18.54 14.97
CA ARG A 393 12.40 17.45 15.81
C ARG A 393 11.50 16.21 15.74
N ARG A 394 12.10 15.06 15.46
CA ARG A 394 11.51 13.72 15.70
C ARG A 394 11.47 13.46 17.20
N VAL A 395 10.27 13.33 17.76
CA VAL A 395 10.04 13.24 19.21
C VAL A 395 10.00 11.79 19.68
N THR A 396 9.34 10.90 18.92
CA THR A 396 9.35 9.44 19.16
C THR A 396 10.18 8.72 18.11
N ARG A 397 10.68 7.52 18.40
CA ARG A 397 11.44 6.70 17.44
C ARG A 397 10.95 5.26 17.49
N GLY A 398 10.34 4.80 16.39
CA GLY A 398 9.74 3.46 16.31
C GLY A 398 8.54 3.30 17.26
N GLY A 399 7.86 4.41 17.58
CA GLY A 399 6.80 4.43 18.58
C GLY A 399 5.47 3.84 18.12
N ARG A 400 5.23 3.82 16.80
CA ARG A 400 3.93 3.52 16.17
C ARG A 400 2.83 4.43 16.70
N ILE A 401 3.14 5.72 16.84
CA ILE A 401 2.26 6.72 17.46
C ILE A 401 1.79 7.72 16.41
N SER A 402 0.48 7.89 16.30
CA SER A 402 -0.18 8.77 15.34
C SER A 402 -1.20 9.68 16.01
N SER A 403 -1.66 10.68 15.25
CA SER A 403 -2.70 11.63 15.63
C SER A 403 -2.52 12.28 17.01
N PRO A 404 -1.38 12.96 17.28
CA PRO A 404 -1.16 13.62 18.56
C PRO A 404 -2.06 14.85 18.71
N ASP A 405 -2.66 15.01 19.89
CA ASP A 405 -3.42 16.20 20.29
C ASP A 405 -2.91 16.76 21.63
N PHE A 406 -2.54 18.04 21.66
CA PHE A 406 -1.84 18.68 22.76
C PHE A 406 -2.81 19.36 23.75
N SER A 407 -2.63 19.11 25.04
CA SER A 407 -3.34 19.79 26.12
C SER A 407 -2.57 21.03 26.57
N PHE A 408 -3.11 22.23 26.33
CA PHE A 408 -2.53 23.49 26.85
C PHE A 408 -2.49 23.56 28.37
N ARG A 409 -3.51 23.00 29.04
CA ARG A 409 -3.64 23.00 30.49
C ARG A 409 -2.66 22.04 31.16
N LYS A 410 -2.62 20.80 30.69
CA LYS A 410 -1.80 19.73 31.30
C LYS A 410 -0.39 19.62 30.72
N LYS A 411 -0.12 20.28 29.58
CA LYS A 411 1.16 20.25 28.83
C LYS A 411 1.60 18.83 28.45
N VAL A 412 0.64 17.99 28.07
CA VAL A 412 0.82 16.61 27.60
C VAL A 412 0.11 16.42 26.26
N LEU A 413 0.42 15.33 25.57
CA LEU A 413 -0.26 14.90 24.35
C LEU A 413 -1.11 13.68 24.63
N VAL A 414 -2.29 13.61 24.01
CA VAL A 414 -3.03 12.36 23.78
C VAL A 414 -2.77 11.91 22.35
N ALA A 415 -2.56 10.62 22.12
CA ALA A 415 -2.31 10.10 20.80
C ALA A 415 -2.83 8.65 20.67
N VAL A 416 -2.81 8.13 19.45
CA VAL A 416 -3.09 6.72 19.16
C VAL A 416 -1.76 5.98 19.05
N LYS A 417 -1.59 4.91 19.82
CA LYS A 417 -0.47 3.98 19.67
C LYS A 417 -0.96 2.69 19.05
N SER A 418 -0.47 2.37 17.86
CA SER A 418 -0.87 1.16 17.13
C SER A 418 0.01 -0.04 17.47
N SER A 419 -0.62 -1.20 17.53
CA SER A 419 0.00 -2.51 17.49
C SER A 419 -0.33 -3.18 16.15
N ALA A 420 0.13 -4.42 15.94
CA ALA A 420 -0.21 -5.15 14.72
C ALA A 420 -1.72 -5.41 14.57
N THR A 421 -2.47 -5.55 15.67
CA THR A 421 -3.89 -5.97 15.60
C THR A 421 -4.84 -5.09 16.39
N SER A 422 -4.36 -4.07 17.10
CA SER A 422 -5.19 -3.17 17.89
C SER A 422 -4.52 -1.81 18.01
N SER A 423 -5.21 -0.84 18.59
CA SER A 423 -4.59 0.41 19.00
C SER A 423 -5.04 0.85 20.39
N ASP A 424 -4.18 1.59 21.07
CA ASP A 424 -4.47 2.17 22.39
C ASP A 424 -4.52 3.69 22.31
N LEU A 425 -5.34 4.31 23.17
CA LEU A 425 -5.21 5.73 23.48
C LEU A 425 -4.13 5.89 24.55
N VAL A 426 -3.16 6.74 24.29
CA VAL A 426 -2.01 6.95 25.17
C VAL A 426 -1.81 8.43 25.49
N GLN A 427 -1.24 8.70 26.66
CA GLN A 427 -0.74 10.00 27.05
C GLN A 427 0.78 10.03 26.96
N LEU A 428 1.34 11.10 26.39
CA LEU A 428 2.77 11.32 26.27
C LEU A 428 3.16 12.69 26.79
N ASN A 429 4.35 12.80 27.38
CA ASN A 429 4.94 14.12 27.62
C ASN A 429 5.58 14.70 26.35
N THR A 430 5.99 15.96 26.44
CA THR A 430 6.63 16.71 25.34
C THR A 430 8.02 16.18 24.94
N ARG A 431 8.57 15.19 25.66
CA ARG A 431 9.81 14.49 25.28
C ARG A 431 9.53 13.18 24.53
N GLY A 432 8.27 12.81 24.32
CA GLY A 432 7.87 11.61 23.57
C GLY A 432 7.77 10.33 24.39
N LYS A 433 7.96 10.40 25.71
CA LYS A 433 7.77 9.23 26.57
C LYS A 433 6.26 9.04 26.80
N VAL A 434 5.78 7.82 26.56
CA VAL A 434 4.42 7.40 26.92
C VAL A 434 4.38 7.24 28.43
N ASP A 435 3.63 8.11 29.11
CA ASP A 435 3.54 8.13 30.58
C ASP A 435 2.34 7.32 31.08
N LYS A 436 1.28 7.19 30.27
CA LYS A 436 0.06 6.47 30.64
C LYS A 436 -0.63 5.87 29.42
N VAL A 437 -1.15 4.65 29.54
CA VAL A 437 -2.16 4.12 28.62
C VAL A 437 -3.53 4.53 29.16
N ILE A 438 -4.26 5.35 28.40
CA ILE A 438 -5.56 5.91 28.78
C ILE A 438 -6.64 4.86 28.61
N LEU A 439 -6.68 4.22 27.45
CA LEU A 439 -7.66 3.20 27.09
C LEU A 439 -6.99 2.15 26.21
N ARG A 440 -7.15 0.88 26.57
CA ARG A 440 -6.64 -0.24 25.77
C ARG A 440 -7.68 -0.69 24.76
N GLY A 441 -7.28 -0.84 23.49
CA GLY A 441 -8.12 -1.44 22.47
C GLY A 441 -8.13 -2.96 22.58
N ALA A 442 -9.30 -3.58 22.40
CA ALA A 442 -9.38 -5.02 22.23
C ALA A 442 -8.70 -5.47 20.92
N GLN A 443 -8.47 -6.77 20.77
CA GLN A 443 -7.94 -7.30 19.51
C GLN A 443 -8.89 -6.96 18.34
N TYR A 444 -8.34 -6.46 17.25
CA TYR A 444 -9.03 -5.97 16.04
C TYR A 444 -9.85 -4.70 16.25
N GLU A 445 -9.63 -4.00 17.37
CA GLU A 445 -10.22 -2.69 17.64
C GLU A 445 -9.23 -1.57 17.32
N GLN A 446 -9.67 -0.53 16.62
CA GLN A 446 -8.83 0.60 16.24
C GLN A 446 -9.43 1.92 16.73
N PHE A 447 -8.57 2.86 17.10
CA PHE A 447 -8.89 4.21 17.53
C PHE A 447 -8.25 5.20 16.57
N TYR A 448 -8.97 6.28 16.29
CA TYR A 448 -8.59 7.25 15.29
C TYR A 448 -8.85 8.67 15.78
N THR A 449 -7.95 9.57 15.41
CA THR A 449 -8.10 11.03 15.54
C THR A 449 -8.69 11.48 16.88
N PRO A 450 -8.02 11.20 18.01
CA PRO A 450 -8.46 11.70 19.31
C PRO A 450 -8.40 13.22 19.33
N SER A 451 -9.34 13.83 20.05
CA SER A 451 -9.39 15.26 20.34
C SER A 451 -9.71 15.45 21.81
N LEU A 452 -8.92 16.26 22.51
CA LEU A 452 -9.15 16.64 23.90
C LEU A 452 -10.26 17.69 23.99
N SER A 453 -11.04 17.64 25.07
CA SER A 453 -11.98 18.71 25.41
C SER A 453 -11.22 19.98 25.82
N PRO A 454 -11.84 21.18 25.69
CA PRO A 454 -11.20 22.44 26.11
C PRO A 454 -10.72 22.42 27.57
N GLY A 455 -11.47 21.76 28.46
CA GLY A 455 -11.09 21.57 29.87
C GLY A 455 -9.95 20.54 30.10
N GLY A 456 -9.67 19.69 29.10
CA GLY A 456 -8.63 18.67 29.10
C GLY A 456 -8.97 17.42 29.91
N ASP A 457 -10.23 17.22 30.28
CA ASP A 457 -10.69 16.12 31.14
C ASP A 457 -11.42 15.01 30.38
N GLU A 458 -11.66 15.20 29.09
CA GLU A 458 -12.33 14.24 28.22
C GLU A 458 -11.61 14.14 26.88
N VAL A 459 -11.73 12.98 26.24
CA VAL A 459 -11.19 12.71 24.91
C VAL A 459 -12.32 12.16 24.05
N VAL A 460 -12.58 12.79 22.91
CA VAL A 460 -13.45 12.24 21.86
C VAL A 460 -12.59 11.61 20.77
N PHE A 461 -13.00 10.48 20.23
CA PHE A 461 -12.25 9.76 19.19
C PHE A 461 -13.19 8.90 18.34
N SER A 462 -12.75 8.54 17.13
CA SER A 462 -13.46 7.56 16.29
C SER A 462 -12.94 6.17 16.62
N ARG A 463 -13.84 5.19 16.77
CA ARG A 463 -13.54 3.81 17.15
C ARG A 463 -14.04 2.87 16.06
N TYR A 464 -13.15 2.05 15.53
CA TYR A 464 -13.52 0.89 14.76
C TYR A 464 -13.71 -0.32 15.68
N LYS A 465 -14.88 -0.95 15.61
CA LYS A 465 -15.13 -2.23 16.27
C LYS A 465 -16.17 -3.03 15.49
N SER A 466 -15.80 -4.25 15.09
CA SER A 466 -16.73 -5.21 14.46
C SER A 466 -17.52 -4.63 13.27
N GLY A 467 -16.82 -3.97 12.34
CA GLY A 467 -17.41 -3.38 11.13
C GLY A 467 -18.06 -2.01 11.31
N LYS A 468 -18.12 -1.47 12.53
CA LYS A 468 -18.68 -0.13 12.79
C LYS A 468 -17.59 0.89 13.08
N ARG A 469 -17.81 2.14 12.66
CA ARG A 469 -16.93 3.30 12.86
C ARG A 469 -17.70 4.39 13.61
N ASP A 470 -17.63 4.36 14.93
CA ASP A 470 -18.47 5.18 15.81
C ASP A 470 -17.66 6.25 16.55
N ILE A 471 -18.32 7.34 16.96
CA ILE A 471 -17.73 8.34 17.84
C ILE A 471 -17.90 7.91 19.30
N CYS A 472 -16.79 7.93 20.04
CA CYS A 472 -16.74 7.61 21.45
C CYS A 472 -16.22 8.80 22.26
N LEU A 473 -16.78 9.00 23.45
CA LEU A 473 -16.33 9.96 24.44
C LEU A 473 -15.78 9.22 25.67
N TYR A 474 -14.55 9.52 26.04
CA TYR A 474 -13.90 8.97 27.22
C TYR A 474 -13.62 10.05 28.26
N ASN A 475 -14.13 9.84 29.48
CA ASN A 475 -13.86 10.74 30.60
C ASN A 475 -12.61 10.30 31.37
N LEU A 476 -11.59 11.17 31.41
CA LEU A 476 -10.28 10.88 32.00
C LEU A 476 -10.29 10.83 33.54
N LYS A 477 -11.32 11.39 34.19
CA LYS A 477 -11.46 11.41 35.66
C LYS A 477 -12.20 10.17 36.16
N THR A 478 -13.31 9.83 35.53
CA THR A 478 -14.18 8.72 35.95
C THR A 478 -13.80 7.39 35.28
N ASN A 479 -12.94 7.42 34.25
CA ASN A 479 -12.61 6.27 33.39
C ASN A 479 -13.84 5.65 32.70
N THR A 480 -14.80 6.50 32.32
CA THR A 480 -16.05 6.06 31.68
C THR A 480 -15.97 6.26 30.17
N LEU A 481 -16.32 5.21 29.41
CA LEU A 481 -16.44 5.24 27.95
C LEU A 481 -17.93 5.29 27.57
N THR A 482 -18.31 6.29 26.77
CA THR A 482 -19.67 6.51 26.27
C THR A 482 -19.67 6.49 24.74
N SER A 483 -20.55 5.70 24.11
CA SER A 483 -20.79 5.78 22.66
C SER A 483 -21.67 7.00 22.37
N ILE A 484 -21.23 7.86 21.47
CA ILE A 484 -22.02 8.99 20.95
C ILE A 484 -22.82 8.55 19.72
N THR A 485 -22.23 7.70 18.89
CA THR A 485 -22.92 7.05 17.76
C THR A 485 -22.80 5.53 17.88
N ASN A 486 -23.70 4.82 17.20
CA ASN A 486 -23.74 3.36 17.13
C ASN A 486 -24.65 2.93 15.97
N ASP A 487 -24.25 3.25 14.76
CA ASP A 487 -25.04 2.92 13.56
C ASP A 487 -24.14 2.35 12.45
N ARG A 488 -24.59 2.33 11.20
CA ARG A 488 -23.75 1.82 10.09
C ARG A 488 -22.77 2.87 9.56
N ALA A 489 -23.00 4.14 9.88
CA ALA A 489 -22.29 5.23 9.25
C ALA A 489 -20.84 5.20 9.67
N MET A 490 -20.00 5.67 8.76
CA MET A 490 -18.61 5.92 9.05
C MET A 490 -18.47 7.29 9.69
N ASP A 491 -18.38 7.32 11.01
CA ASP A 491 -18.18 8.56 11.75
C ASP A 491 -16.71 8.78 12.07
N THR A 492 -16.15 9.87 11.55
CA THR A 492 -14.69 10.13 11.54
C THR A 492 -14.32 11.56 11.93
N GLY A 493 -13.09 11.73 12.41
CA GLY A 493 -12.49 13.03 12.73
C GLY A 493 -13.28 13.87 13.74
N PRO A 494 -13.64 13.35 14.93
CA PRO A 494 -14.40 14.12 15.90
C PRO A 494 -13.55 15.22 16.55
N VAL A 495 -14.17 16.37 16.81
CA VAL A 495 -13.57 17.53 17.48
C VAL A 495 -14.56 18.17 18.45
N PHE A 496 -14.09 18.75 19.54
CA PHE A 496 -14.94 19.58 20.41
C PHE A 496 -15.10 20.99 19.83
N SER A 497 -16.26 21.61 20.10
CA SER A 497 -16.38 23.06 19.98
C SER A 497 -15.58 23.78 21.07
N PRO A 498 -15.12 25.02 20.83
CA PRO A 498 -14.31 25.77 21.80
C PRO A 498 -15.02 26.00 23.15
N ASP A 499 -16.34 26.14 23.10
CA ASP A 499 -17.21 26.29 24.28
C ASP A 499 -17.54 24.95 24.98
N GLY A 500 -17.14 23.81 24.39
CA GLY A 500 -17.43 22.48 24.90
C GLY A 500 -18.90 22.04 24.80
N ALA A 501 -19.76 22.77 24.08
CA ALA A 501 -21.17 22.43 23.96
C ALA A 501 -21.45 21.33 22.93
N TYR A 502 -20.61 21.23 21.89
CA TYR A 502 -20.80 20.30 20.77
C TYR A 502 -19.58 19.41 20.52
N ILE A 503 -19.85 18.23 19.99
CA ILE A 503 -18.89 17.40 19.26
C ILE A 503 -19.23 17.49 17.77
N LEU A 504 -18.28 17.90 16.94
CA LEU A 504 -18.42 17.89 15.48
C LEU A 504 -17.68 16.69 14.91
N PHE A 505 -18.24 16.07 13.88
CA PHE A 505 -17.62 14.92 13.20
C PHE A 505 -18.12 14.80 11.74
N SER A 506 -17.42 14.01 10.93
CA SER A 506 -17.80 13.71 9.56
C SER A 506 -18.58 12.39 9.54
N SER A 507 -19.70 12.31 8.83
CA SER A 507 -20.54 11.09 8.77
C SER A 507 -21.12 10.88 7.38
N ASP A 508 -21.07 9.64 6.89
CA ASP A 508 -21.63 9.22 5.60
C ASP A 508 -23.01 8.57 5.70
N ARG A 509 -23.74 8.84 6.79
CA ARG A 509 -25.06 8.27 7.07
C ARG A 509 -26.05 8.28 5.88
N THR A 510 -25.91 9.25 4.97
CA THR A 510 -26.70 9.46 3.74
C THR A 510 -25.92 9.17 2.44
N GLU A 511 -24.84 8.39 2.50
CA GLU A 511 -23.88 8.10 1.39
C GLU A 511 -23.09 9.33 0.88
N ILE A 512 -23.24 10.46 1.56
CA ILE A 512 -22.44 11.66 1.37
C ILE A 512 -21.89 12.09 2.73
N PHE A 513 -20.56 12.11 2.86
CA PHE A 513 -19.91 12.65 4.04
C PHE A 513 -20.31 14.11 4.24
N ASN A 514 -20.96 14.40 5.37
CA ASN A 514 -21.28 15.75 5.81
C ASN A 514 -20.75 15.96 7.23
N ILE A 515 -20.62 17.21 7.64
CA ILE A 515 -20.31 17.56 9.02
C ILE A 515 -21.60 17.54 9.84
N TYR A 516 -21.56 16.86 10.97
CA TYR A 516 -22.62 16.80 11.97
C TYR A 516 -22.15 17.42 13.29
N ALA A 517 -23.10 17.89 14.09
CA ALA A 517 -22.85 18.42 15.42
C ALA A 517 -23.77 17.71 16.42
N TYR A 518 -23.18 17.10 17.44
CA TYR A 518 -23.86 16.46 18.56
C TYR A 518 -23.78 17.37 19.79
N HIS A 519 -24.93 17.78 20.33
CA HIS A 519 -25.00 18.64 21.50
C HIS A 519 -24.85 17.82 22.78
N LEU A 520 -23.75 18.02 23.52
CA LEU A 520 -23.37 17.17 24.66
C LEU A 520 -24.41 17.13 25.78
N LYS A 521 -25.05 18.27 26.10
CA LYS A 521 -26.04 18.34 27.19
C LYS A 521 -27.39 17.71 26.87
N THR A 522 -27.88 17.86 25.64
CA THR A 522 -29.25 17.46 25.25
C THR A 522 -29.28 16.14 24.50
N GLY A 523 -28.14 15.68 23.98
CA GLY A 523 -28.07 14.53 23.08
C GLY A 523 -28.60 14.79 21.67
N ALA A 524 -28.95 16.05 21.35
CA ALA A 524 -29.49 16.38 20.03
C ALA A 524 -28.40 16.34 18.95
N LEU A 525 -28.71 15.68 17.84
CA LEU A 525 -27.85 15.59 16.68
C LEU A 525 -28.35 16.54 15.58
N PHE A 526 -27.44 17.20 14.89
CA PHE A 526 -27.74 18.11 13.80
C PHE A 526 -26.81 17.91 12.60
N GLN A 527 -27.30 18.21 11.40
CA GLN A 527 -26.49 18.25 10.19
C GLN A 527 -26.04 19.69 9.89
N VAL A 528 -24.73 19.91 9.85
CA VAL A 528 -24.11 21.24 9.73
C VAL A 528 -23.85 21.62 8.27
N THR A 529 -23.50 20.64 7.42
CA THR A 529 -23.30 20.84 5.98
C THR A 529 -24.29 20.01 5.18
N ASN A 530 -24.61 20.46 3.97
CA ASN A 530 -25.34 19.67 2.97
C ASN A 530 -24.65 19.88 1.61
N VAL A 531 -23.67 19.02 1.31
CA VAL A 531 -22.83 19.11 0.11
C VAL A 531 -23.15 18.00 -0.90
N LEU A 532 -22.68 18.16 -2.14
CA LEU A 532 -22.86 17.15 -3.20
C LEU A 532 -21.78 16.06 -3.21
N ASN A 533 -20.56 16.38 -2.77
CA ASN A 533 -19.41 15.46 -2.89
C ASN A 533 -19.04 14.86 -1.54
N GLY A 534 -18.48 15.67 -0.63
CA GLY A 534 -18.16 15.29 0.74
C GLY A 534 -17.50 16.43 1.53
N ALA A 535 -17.67 16.42 2.85
CA ALA A 535 -17.10 17.34 3.82
C ALA A 535 -16.51 16.55 5.01
N PHE A 536 -15.26 16.86 5.36
CA PHE A 536 -14.46 16.07 6.29
C PHE A 536 -13.61 16.93 7.24
N ALA A 537 -13.11 16.30 8.32
CA ALA A 537 -12.11 16.87 9.24
C ALA A 537 -12.48 18.30 9.72
N PRO A 538 -13.59 18.45 10.46
CA PRO A 538 -14.06 19.75 10.92
C PRO A 538 -13.10 20.39 11.92
N SER A 539 -13.05 21.72 11.95
CA SER A 539 -12.39 22.51 13.00
C SER A 539 -13.09 23.84 13.16
N LEU A 540 -13.30 24.28 14.41
CA LEU A 540 -13.94 25.56 14.72
C LEU A 540 -12.91 26.62 15.11
N SER A 541 -13.16 27.86 14.68
CA SER A 541 -12.39 29.04 15.12
C SER A 541 -12.50 29.23 16.63
N ALA A 542 -11.49 29.86 17.25
CA ALA A 542 -11.44 30.05 18.70
C ALA A 542 -12.68 30.76 19.28
N ASP A 543 -13.32 31.63 18.50
CA ASP A 543 -14.55 32.35 18.88
C ASP A 543 -15.84 31.58 18.56
N GLY A 544 -15.73 30.37 17.99
CA GLY A 544 -16.86 29.50 17.64
C GLY A 544 -17.70 29.98 16.45
N ARG A 545 -17.26 30.99 15.69
CA ARG A 545 -18.07 31.59 14.61
C ARG A 545 -17.85 30.97 13.23
N LEU A 546 -16.70 30.37 12.98
CA LEU A 546 -16.33 29.79 11.69
C LEU A 546 -16.02 28.30 11.83
N LEU A 547 -16.52 27.52 10.89
CA LEU A 547 -16.16 26.13 10.64
C LEU A 547 -15.22 26.05 9.44
N ALA A 548 -14.06 25.44 9.63
CA ALA A 548 -13.20 24.96 8.57
C ALA A 548 -13.43 23.46 8.38
N TYR A 549 -13.42 23.00 7.13
CA TYR A 549 -13.49 21.58 6.79
C TYR A 549 -12.80 21.32 5.46
N ALA A 550 -12.36 20.08 5.24
CA ALA A 550 -11.87 19.63 3.94
C ALA A 550 -13.07 19.20 3.07
N GLY A 551 -13.30 19.89 1.97
CA GLY A 551 -14.36 19.59 1.02
C GLY A 551 -13.80 19.00 -0.28
N TYR A 552 -14.49 18.02 -0.85
CA TYR A 552 -14.04 17.37 -2.07
C TYR A 552 -14.59 18.01 -3.35
N THR A 553 -13.73 18.16 -4.35
CA THR A 553 -14.01 18.65 -5.72
C THR A 553 -13.51 17.62 -6.73
N SER A 554 -13.88 17.73 -8.02
CA SER A 554 -13.34 16.84 -9.07
C SER A 554 -11.82 16.86 -9.19
N LYS A 555 -11.16 17.92 -8.71
CA LYS A 555 -9.70 18.05 -8.73
C LYS A 555 -9.04 17.50 -7.47
N GLY A 556 -9.79 17.15 -6.43
CA GLY A 556 -9.27 16.76 -5.12
C GLY A 556 -9.85 17.58 -3.96
N TYR A 557 -9.18 17.57 -2.82
CA TYR A 557 -9.63 18.22 -1.60
C TYR A 557 -9.19 19.69 -1.52
N GLU A 558 -10.10 20.53 -1.01
CA GLU A 558 -9.85 21.94 -0.69
C GLU A 558 -10.31 22.25 0.73
N ILE A 559 -9.76 23.30 1.33
CA ILE A 559 -10.22 23.81 2.62
C ILE A 559 -11.35 24.81 2.39
N PHE A 560 -12.47 24.58 3.05
CA PHE A 560 -13.66 25.42 3.01
C PHE A 560 -13.92 26.08 4.35
N ILE A 561 -14.43 27.31 4.32
CA ILE A 561 -14.90 28.07 5.49
C ILE A 561 -16.42 28.27 5.40
N LEU A 562 -17.12 28.03 6.50
CA LEU A 562 -18.58 28.21 6.62
C LEU A 562 -18.91 28.88 7.97
N PRO A 563 -19.86 29.82 8.04
CA PRO A 563 -20.36 30.30 9.33
C PRO A 563 -20.96 29.16 10.18
N PHE A 564 -20.48 29.04 11.42
CA PHE A 564 -21.01 28.09 12.39
C PHE A 564 -22.12 28.76 13.21
N SER A 565 -23.37 28.44 12.87
CA SER A 565 -24.55 29.00 13.54
C SER A 565 -25.58 27.89 13.78
N PRO A 566 -25.82 27.50 15.05
CA PRO A 566 -26.77 26.43 15.38
C PRO A 566 -28.18 26.64 14.84
N ARG A 567 -28.63 27.89 14.70
CA ARG A 567 -29.94 28.24 14.11
C ARG A 567 -30.06 27.85 12.64
N ALA A 568 -28.94 27.65 11.95
CA ALA A 568 -28.90 27.32 10.54
C ALA A 568 -28.59 25.84 10.28
N PHE A 569 -28.54 25.01 11.33
CA PHE A 569 -28.37 23.58 11.17
C PHE A 569 -29.66 22.93 10.66
N LEU A 570 -29.49 21.85 9.91
CA LEU A 570 -30.58 21.05 9.42
C LEU A 570 -30.85 19.92 10.42
N ASN A 571 -32.11 19.46 10.49
CA ASN A 571 -32.42 18.20 11.16
C ASN A 571 -31.56 17.07 10.57
N PRO A 572 -31.07 16.11 11.34
CA PRO A 572 -30.33 14.99 10.77
C PRO A 572 -31.28 14.12 9.93
N LEU A 573 -30.77 13.52 8.87
CA LEU A 573 -31.46 12.41 8.22
C LEU A 573 -31.07 11.10 8.92
N GLU A 574 -31.99 10.15 8.91
CA GLU A 574 -31.74 8.81 9.45
C GLU A 574 -30.61 8.11 8.68
N PRO A 575 -29.74 7.36 9.37
CA PRO A 575 -28.74 6.53 8.69
C PRO A 575 -29.43 5.45 7.86
N LEU A 576 -28.90 5.14 6.67
CA LEU A 576 -29.42 3.99 5.90
C LEU A 576 -29.27 2.70 6.72
N PRO A 577 -30.12 1.67 6.52
CA PRO A 577 -30.05 0.44 7.29
C PRO A 577 -28.72 -0.30 7.13
N VAL A 578 -28.31 -1.01 8.18
CA VAL A 578 -27.18 -1.95 8.16
C VAL A 578 -27.46 -3.00 7.08
N ARG A 579 -26.47 -3.29 6.24
CA ARG A 579 -26.55 -4.36 5.25
C ARG A 579 -26.23 -5.67 5.95
N GLU A 580 -26.99 -6.73 5.65
CA GLU A 580 -26.64 -8.06 6.16
C GLU A 580 -25.29 -8.51 5.58
N ALA A 581 -24.47 -9.12 6.43
CA ALA A 581 -23.20 -9.67 5.99
C ALA A 581 -23.47 -10.85 5.05
N ALA A 582 -22.87 -10.82 3.85
CA ALA A 582 -22.98 -11.90 2.87
C ALA A 582 -22.34 -13.22 3.32
N HIS A 583 -21.59 -13.21 4.43
CA HIS A 583 -20.98 -14.37 5.06
C HIS A 583 -20.84 -14.15 6.57
N PHE A 584 -20.76 -15.25 7.33
CA PHE A 584 -20.38 -15.24 8.74
C PHE A 584 -18.95 -15.74 8.87
N MET A 585 -18.17 -15.14 9.76
CA MET A 585 -16.81 -15.62 10.02
C MET A 585 -16.83 -17.00 10.67
N PRO A 586 -16.29 -18.05 10.02
CA PRO A 586 -16.30 -19.37 10.60
C PRO A 586 -15.26 -19.48 11.71
N ARG A 587 -15.62 -20.15 12.81
CA ARG A 587 -14.62 -20.75 13.70
C ARG A 587 -14.12 -22.02 13.02
N GLY A 588 -12.96 -21.94 12.37
CA GLY A 588 -12.30 -23.10 11.80
C GLY A 588 -11.64 -23.98 12.87
N PRO A 589 -11.17 -25.18 12.50
CA PRO A 589 -10.39 -26.01 13.40
C PRO A 589 -9.07 -25.33 13.78
N THR A 590 -8.51 -25.70 14.93
CA THR A 590 -7.15 -25.27 15.30
C THR A 590 -6.14 -26.09 14.51
N TYR A 591 -5.28 -25.43 13.75
CA TYR A 591 -4.24 -26.07 12.95
C TYR A 591 -2.95 -26.28 13.76
N LYS A 592 -2.21 -27.35 13.46
CA LYS A 592 -0.90 -27.59 14.08
C LYS A 592 0.12 -26.56 13.59
N ILE A 593 0.87 -25.98 14.52
CA ILE A 593 1.94 -25.01 14.25
C ILE A 593 3.29 -25.69 14.40
N SER A 594 4.20 -25.42 13.48
CA SER A 594 5.59 -25.88 13.49
C SER A 594 6.56 -24.73 13.21
N ASP A 595 7.85 -24.98 13.42
CA ASP A 595 8.89 -24.04 13.05
C ASP A 595 8.99 -23.86 11.54
N TYR A 596 9.22 -22.61 11.12
CA TYR A 596 9.52 -22.32 9.74
C TYR A 596 10.94 -22.79 9.40
N SER A 597 11.09 -23.44 8.25
CA SER A 597 12.39 -23.81 7.70
C SER A 597 12.41 -23.40 6.22
N PRO A 598 13.45 -22.69 5.76
CA PRO A 598 13.54 -22.23 4.38
C PRO A 598 13.93 -23.35 3.41
N LEU A 599 14.64 -24.39 3.88
CA LEU A 599 15.24 -25.44 3.04
C LEU A 599 14.25 -26.12 2.06
N PRO A 600 13.02 -26.49 2.45
CA PRO A 600 12.07 -27.12 1.52
C PRO A 600 11.67 -26.21 0.35
N TYR A 601 11.86 -24.90 0.49
CA TYR A 601 11.48 -23.90 -0.50
C TYR A 601 12.64 -23.48 -1.41
N LEU A 602 13.85 -23.98 -1.20
CA LEU A 602 15.02 -23.66 -2.02
C LEU A 602 15.17 -24.57 -3.24
N SER A 603 14.19 -25.44 -3.53
CA SER A 603 14.15 -26.13 -4.83
C SER A 603 13.97 -25.13 -5.98
N PRO A 604 14.49 -25.42 -7.20
CA PRO A 604 14.33 -24.54 -8.34
C PRO A 604 12.84 -24.27 -8.62
N VAL A 605 12.45 -22.99 -8.67
CA VAL A 605 11.05 -22.57 -8.90
C VAL A 605 10.78 -22.22 -10.35
N ALA A 606 11.82 -21.89 -11.11
CA ALA A 606 11.76 -21.67 -12.54
C ALA A 606 13.15 -21.83 -13.16
N TRP A 607 13.15 -22.06 -14.47
CA TRP A 607 14.32 -21.99 -15.32
C TRP A 607 13.95 -21.46 -16.70
N PHE A 608 14.90 -20.83 -17.39
CA PHE A 608 14.72 -20.40 -18.77
C PHE A 608 16.03 -20.50 -19.52
N ALA A 609 15.93 -20.66 -20.84
CA ALA A 609 17.06 -20.66 -21.74
C ALA A 609 16.94 -19.49 -22.73
N ASP A 610 18.06 -18.87 -23.05
CA ASP A 610 18.15 -17.79 -24.03
C ASP A 610 19.40 -17.92 -24.92
N TRP A 611 19.43 -17.11 -25.98
CA TRP A 611 20.58 -17.00 -26.87
C TRP A 611 20.91 -15.51 -27.07
N GLY A 612 22.13 -15.13 -26.72
CA GLY A 612 22.66 -13.79 -26.93
C GLY A 612 22.06 -12.72 -26.02
N TYR A 613 21.19 -13.09 -25.07
CA TYR A 613 20.46 -12.14 -24.24
C TYR A 613 21.15 -11.92 -22.90
N THR A 614 21.42 -12.99 -22.15
CA THR A 614 22.13 -12.88 -20.87
C THR A 614 23.60 -12.55 -21.10
N VAL A 615 24.21 -13.21 -22.08
CA VAL A 615 25.55 -12.92 -22.58
C VAL A 615 25.48 -12.84 -24.10
N SER A 616 26.06 -11.78 -24.68
CA SER A 616 26.06 -11.59 -26.14
C SER A 616 26.64 -12.82 -26.83
N ASN A 617 25.96 -13.31 -27.86
CA ASN A 617 26.32 -14.50 -28.64
C ASN A 617 26.55 -15.82 -27.87
N ALA A 618 26.04 -15.95 -26.64
CA ALA A 618 26.10 -17.21 -25.90
C ALA A 618 24.72 -17.84 -25.76
N ALA A 619 24.66 -19.17 -25.72
CA ALA A 619 23.52 -19.89 -25.18
C ALA A 619 23.58 -19.83 -23.65
N SER A 620 22.48 -19.44 -23.01
CA SER A 620 22.40 -19.28 -21.56
C SER A 620 21.27 -20.14 -21.00
N LEU A 621 21.52 -20.84 -19.90
CA LEU A 621 20.54 -21.57 -19.12
C LEU A 621 20.56 -21.04 -17.69
N THR A 622 19.42 -20.54 -17.24
CA THR A 622 19.29 -19.91 -15.93
C THR A 622 18.26 -20.62 -15.07
N MET A 623 18.58 -20.84 -13.80
CA MET A 623 17.72 -21.42 -12.78
C MET A 623 17.71 -20.55 -11.53
N MET A 624 16.60 -20.58 -10.79
CA MET A 624 16.46 -19.80 -9.56
C MET A 624 15.59 -20.49 -8.52
N GLY A 625 15.84 -20.20 -7.25
CA GLY A 625 15.05 -20.64 -6.12
C GLY A 625 15.08 -19.62 -4.99
N PHE A 626 13.98 -19.49 -4.26
CA PHE A 626 13.89 -18.59 -3.10
C PHE A 626 12.80 -19.07 -2.16
N ASP A 627 12.86 -18.71 -0.88
CA ASP A 627 11.84 -19.06 0.11
C ASP A 627 10.70 -18.01 0.17
N PRO A 628 9.49 -18.32 0.67
CA PRO A 628 8.38 -17.36 0.75
C PRO A 628 8.68 -16.05 1.50
N LEU A 629 9.64 -16.04 2.43
CA LEU A 629 10.02 -14.82 3.16
C LEU A 629 11.04 -13.97 2.39
N ASN A 630 11.62 -14.47 1.30
CA ASN A 630 12.78 -13.90 0.60
C ASN A 630 14.00 -13.72 1.53
N HIS A 631 14.10 -14.55 2.56
CA HIS A 631 15.28 -14.62 3.44
C HIS A 631 16.45 -15.26 2.73
N HIS A 632 16.17 -16.26 1.92
CA HIS A 632 17.14 -17.06 1.20
C HIS A 632 16.73 -17.12 -0.27
N SER A 633 17.66 -16.77 -1.14
CA SER A 633 17.49 -16.87 -2.58
C SER A 633 18.79 -17.35 -3.21
N TRP A 634 18.69 -18.11 -4.30
CA TRP A 634 19.82 -18.46 -5.12
C TRP A 634 19.45 -18.37 -6.60
N TYR A 635 20.48 -18.17 -7.41
CA TYR A 635 20.40 -18.04 -8.85
C TYR A 635 21.62 -18.72 -9.47
N MET A 636 21.42 -19.46 -10.55
CA MET A 636 22.48 -20.12 -11.29
C MET A 636 22.32 -19.87 -12.78
N THR A 637 23.40 -19.48 -13.46
CA THR A 637 23.45 -19.38 -14.92
C THR A 637 24.63 -20.14 -15.48
N ALA A 638 24.37 -20.99 -16.45
CA ALA A 638 25.37 -21.58 -17.31
C ALA A 638 25.32 -20.90 -18.69
N ASN A 639 26.44 -20.36 -19.15
CA ASN A 639 26.63 -19.73 -20.45
C ASN A 639 27.59 -20.56 -21.28
N TYR A 640 27.33 -20.66 -22.59
CA TYR A 640 28.24 -21.26 -23.56
C TYR A 640 28.26 -20.43 -24.84
N SER A 641 29.42 -19.89 -25.21
CA SER A 641 29.64 -19.16 -26.46
C SER A 641 30.19 -20.12 -27.52
N PRO A 642 29.42 -20.52 -28.54
CA PRO A 642 29.91 -21.46 -29.56
C PRO A 642 30.96 -20.85 -30.48
N GLN A 643 31.00 -19.52 -30.57
CA GLN A 643 31.95 -18.79 -31.41
C GLN A 643 33.34 -18.73 -30.78
N GLU A 644 33.39 -18.61 -29.45
CA GLU A 644 34.63 -18.54 -28.69
C GLU A 644 35.00 -19.89 -28.07
N GLU A 645 34.08 -20.87 -28.12
CA GLU A 645 34.14 -22.17 -27.44
C GLU A 645 34.30 -22.06 -25.91
N LEU A 646 33.85 -20.94 -25.32
CA LEU A 646 34.01 -20.65 -23.90
C LEU A 646 32.74 -20.94 -23.11
N GLY A 647 32.91 -21.59 -21.95
CA GLY A 647 31.86 -21.80 -20.97
C GLY A 647 32.03 -20.90 -19.73
N GLU A 648 30.92 -20.46 -19.15
CA GLU A 648 30.89 -19.78 -17.85
C GLU A 648 29.74 -20.33 -17.00
N LEU A 649 30.00 -20.56 -15.72
CA LEU A 649 29.00 -20.87 -14.71
C LEU A 649 29.04 -19.79 -13.63
N TYR A 650 27.89 -19.18 -13.39
CA TYR A 650 27.65 -18.22 -12.32
C TYR A 650 26.65 -18.80 -11.33
N LEU A 651 26.99 -18.76 -10.04
CA LEU A 651 26.12 -19.12 -8.93
C LEU A 651 26.09 -17.96 -7.94
N SER A 652 24.91 -17.53 -7.51
CA SER A 652 24.74 -16.57 -6.43
C SER A 652 23.78 -17.11 -5.39
N TYR A 653 24.07 -16.82 -4.12
CA TYR A 653 23.24 -17.10 -2.96
C TYR A 653 23.15 -15.85 -2.08
N GLY A 654 21.93 -15.39 -1.82
CA GLY A 654 21.62 -14.28 -0.94
C GLY A 654 21.00 -14.74 0.37
N ASN A 655 21.41 -14.12 1.47
CA ASN A 655 20.82 -14.22 2.80
C ASN A 655 20.43 -12.81 3.30
N ASN A 656 19.13 -12.56 3.37
CA ASN A 656 18.51 -11.31 3.84
C ASN A 656 18.02 -11.39 5.30
N GLN A 657 18.12 -12.55 5.95
CA GLN A 657 17.68 -12.72 7.35
C GLN A 657 18.56 -11.97 8.35
N THR A 658 19.73 -11.49 7.93
CA THR A 658 20.69 -10.78 8.76
C THR A 658 20.48 -9.26 8.72
N PRO A 659 20.87 -8.50 9.77
CA PRO A 659 20.77 -7.04 9.80
C PRO A 659 21.55 -6.34 8.67
N ILE A 660 22.54 -7.04 8.13
CA ILE A 660 23.29 -6.66 6.93
C ILE A 660 23.07 -7.80 5.95
N PRO A 661 22.28 -7.61 4.89
CA PRO A 661 22.12 -8.61 3.85
C PRO A 661 23.47 -9.00 3.24
N VAL A 662 23.65 -10.29 3.04
CA VAL A 662 24.88 -10.86 2.46
C VAL A 662 24.52 -11.65 1.21
N GLU A 663 25.26 -11.39 0.14
CA GLU A 663 25.23 -12.17 -1.09
C GLU A 663 26.61 -12.78 -1.32
N VAL A 664 26.64 -14.07 -1.58
CA VAL A 664 27.85 -14.81 -1.97
C VAL A 664 27.66 -15.27 -3.40
N SER A 665 28.56 -14.90 -4.29
CA SER A 665 28.56 -15.40 -5.66
C SER A 665 29.88 -16.06 -6.03
N LEU A 666 29.78 -17.04 -6.91
CA LEU A 666 30.87 -17.84 -7.44
C LEU A 666 30.73 -17.82 -8.96
N THR A 667 31.74 -17.35 -9.65
CA THR A 667 31.85 -17.45 -11.11
C THR A 667 33.03 -18.33 -11.45
N THR A 668 32.84 -19.27 -12.35
CA THR A 668 33.93 -20.04 -12.95
C THR A 668 33.73 -20.06 -14.45
N GLY A 669 34.77 -19.82 -15.21
CA GLY A 669 34.63 -19.79 -16.65
C GLY A 669 35.94 -19.60 -17.37
N GLN A 670 35.82 -19.40 -18.66
CA GLN A 670 36.94 -19.17 -19.57
C GLN A 670 36.72 -17.84 -20.28
N TYR A 671 37.76 -17.02 -20.40
CA TYR A 671 37.74 -15.87 -21.30
C TYR A 671 39.03 -15.82 -22.11
N ASN A 672 38.93 -15.31 -23.34
CA ASN A 672 40.11 -15.07 -24.16
C ASN A 672 40.72 -13.74 -23.76
N LYS A 673 41.91 -13.78 -23.13
CA LYS A 673 42.63 -12.56 -22.79
C LYS A 673 43.32 -12.03 -24.04
N ASN A 674 42.69 -11.04 -24.69
CA ASN A 674 43.31 -10.29 -25.77
C ASN A 674 44.41 -9.39 -25.19
N ASN A 675 45.50 -9.23 -25.94
CA ASN A 675 46.62 -8.33 -25.66
C ASN A 675 47.75 -8.84 -24.74
N MET A 676 48.24 -10.07 -24.92
CA MET A 676 49.62 -10.39 -24.51
C MET A 676 50.53 -10.39 -25.73
N ASN A 677 51.41 -9.40 -25.81
CA ASN A 677 52.46 -9.34 -26.81
C ASN A 677 53.62 -10.21 -26.32
N VAL A 678 53.85 -11.32 -27.01
CA VAL A 678 54.98 -12.22 -26.77
C VAL A 678 55.75 -12.29 -28.10
N ASN A 679 57.00 -11.84 -28.10
CA ASN A 679 57.85 -11.81 -29.30
C ASN A 679 57.24 -11.05 -30.50
N GLU A 680 56.72 -9.84 -30.28
CA GLU A 680 56.14 -8.96 -31.32
C GLU A 680 54.86 -9.48 -32.01
N ALA A 681 54.31 -10.60 -31.52
CA ALA A 681 53.03 -11.16 -31.96
C ALA A 681 51.99 -11.10 -30.83
N TRP A 682 50.76 -10.72 -31.20
CA TRP A 682 49.62 -10.77 -30.28
C TRP A 682 49.07 -12.19 -30.26
N HIS A 683 49.08 -12.80 -29.08
CA HIS A 683 48.51 -14.13 -28.88
C HIS A 683 47.24 -14.05 -28.03
N GLN A 684 46.23 -14.82 -28.41
CA GLN A 684 45.05 -15.08 -27.58
C GLN A 684 45.31 -16.32 -26.74
N TYR A 685 44.97 -16.24 -25.45
CA TYR A 685 45.08 -17.38 -24.54
C TYR A 685 43.74 -17.60 -23.83
N PRO A 686 43.26 -18.86 -23.79
CA PRO A 686 42.13 -19.20 -22.94
C PRO A 686 42.57 -19.07 -21.48
N TRP A 687 41.89 -18.20 -20.74
CA TRP A 687 42.16 -17.97 -19.33
C TRP A 687 41.03 -18.56 -18.49
N ASN A 688 41.35 -19.64 -17.77
CA ASN A 688 40.45 -20.16 -16.74
C ASN A 688 40.44 -19.20 -15.55
N TYR A 689 39.28 -18.72 -15.16
CA TYR A 689 39.14 -17.93 -13.93
C TYR A 689 38.14 -18.57 -13.00
N PHE A 690 38.46 -18.43 -11.72
CA PHE A 690 37.53 -18.58 -10.63
C PHE A 690 37.39 -17.20 -10.01
N LYS A 691 36.19 -16.84 -9.58
CA LYS A 691 35.89 -15.56 -8.94
C LYS A 691 34.86 -15.82 -7.84
N GLY A 692 35.30 -15.76 -6.59
CA GLY A 692 34.37 -15.59 -5.47
C GLY A 692 34.07 -14.12 -5.26
N GLU A 693 32.84 -13.79 -4.89
CA GLU A 693 32.45 -12.45 -4.44
C GLU A 693 31.58 -12.60 -3.20
N VAL A 694 31.83 -11.78 -2.19
CA VAL A 694 30.95 -11.65 -1.02
C VAL A 694 30.55 -10.20 -0.93
N ALA A 695 29.30 -9.89 -1.22
CA ALA A 695 28.73 -8.56 -1.09
C ALA A 695 27.92 -8.46 0.21
N ALA A 696 28.28 -7.51 1.06
CA ALA A 696 27.45 -7.08 2.17
C ALA A 696 26.77 -5.76 1.76
N THR A 697 25.48 -5.60 2.04
CA THR A 697 24.75 -4.38 1.69
C THR A 697 24.37 -3.61 2.95
N PHE A 698 24.89 -2.39 3.12
CA PHE A 698 24.53 -1.54 4.26
C PHE A 698 23.43 -0.55 3.85
N PRO A 699 22.22 -0.67 4.40
CA PRO A 699 21.16 0.28 4.10
C PRO A 699 21.41 1.59 4.86
N PHE A 700 21.73 2.67 4.15
CA PHE A 700 21.70 4.02 4.73
C PHE A 700 20.33 4.63 4.49
N VAL A 701 19.70 5.11 5.57
CA VAL A 701 18.33 5.59 5.50
C VAL A 701 18.26 7.04 5.94
N SER A 702 17.86 7.92 5.01
CA SER A 702 17.40 9.28 5.34
C SER A 702 16.06 9.53 4.65
N GLN A 703 15.01 9.86 5.42
CA GLN A 703 13.68 10.23 4.90
C GLN A 703 13.12 9.29 3.80
N MET A 704 12.96 8.00 4.11
CA MET A 704 12.51 6.96 3.15
C MET A 704 13.30 6.89 1.83
N ARG A 705 14.47 7.54 1.72
CA ARG A 705 15.49 7.18 0.74
C ARG A 705 16.40 6.16 1.39
N GLN A 706 16.33 4.93 0.90
CA GLN A 706 17.41 3.98 1.06
C GLN A 706 18.49 4.38 0.04
N THR A 707 19.58 4.93 0.53
CA THR A 707 20.82 5.03 -0.22
C THR A 707 21.62 3.79 0.17
N LEU A 708 21.85 2.88 -0.76
CA LEU A 708 22.65 1.68 -0.50
C LEU A 708 24.11 2.08 -0.69
N ALA A 709 24.93 2.01 0.35
CA ALA A 709 26.36 2.25 0.19
C ALA A 709 27.19 1.12 0.79
N GLY A 710 28.25 0.78 0.07
CA GLY A 710 29.27 -0.16 0.49
C GLY A 710 28.99 -1.59 0.08
N TYR A 711 29.43 -1.94 -1.12
CA TYR A 711 29.84 -3.29 -1.44
C TYR A 711 31.20 -3.54 -0.78
N LEU A 712 31.43 -4.70 -0.17
CA LEU A 712 32.79 -5.22 -0.06
C LEU A 712 32.94 -6.23 -1.20
N TYR A 713 34.11 -6.34 -1.79
CA TYR A 713 34.41 -7.29 -2.87
C TYR A 713 35.68 -8.03 -2.46
N GLY A 714 35.87 -9.25 -2.98
CA GLY A 714 37.06 -10.03 -2.70
C GLY A 714 37.17 -11.14 -3.72
N SER A 715 37.85 -10.87 -4.85
CA SER A 715 38.18 -11.88 -5.85
C SER A 715 39.37 -12.75 -5.45
N ALA A 716 39.43 -13.95 -6.00
CA ALA A 716 40.65 -14.75 -6.06
C ALA A 716 40.72 -15.41 -7.43
N TYR A 717 41.70 -15.02 -8.26
CA TYR A 717 41.90 -15.54 -9.61
C TYR A 717 42.92 -16.67 -9.59
N ARG A 718 42.75 -17.72 -10.40
CA ARG A 718 43.81 -18.68 -10.69
C ARG A 718 44.38 -18.36 -12.08
N GLY A 719 45.70 -18.36 -12.22
CA GLY A 719 46.39 -18.07 -13.49
C GLY A 719 46.37 -19.24 -14.48
N ILE A 720 46.92 -19.00 -15.68
CA ILE A 720 47.03 -20.00 -16.77
C ILE A 720 47.69 -21.31 -16.27
N PRO A 721 47.16 -22.49 -16.68
CA PRO A 721 47.73 -23.80 -16.37
C PRO A 721 49.23 -23.88 -16.69
N ARG A 722 50.01 -24.60 -15.88
CA ARG A 722 51.48 -24.65 -15.99
C ARG A 722 51.97 -25.26 -17.32
N GLU A 723 51.12 -26.04 -17.96
CA GLU A 723 51.35 -26.80 -19.19
C GLU A 723 51.09 -25.95 -20.46
N GLU A 724 50.33 -24.87 -20.31
CA GLU A 724 49.96 -23.94 -21.38
C GLU A 724 50.80 -22.65 -21.34
N ARG A 725 51.82 -22.59 -20.47
CA ARG A 725 52.73 -21.44 -20.39
C ARG A 725 53.72 -21.50 -21.55
N PRO A 726 53.94 -20.39 -22.29
CA PRO A 726 55.00 -20.37 -23.29
C PRO A 726 56.36 -20.62 -22.65
N VAL A 727 57.24 -21.35 -23.35
CA VAL A 727 58.64 -21.52 -22.93
C VAL A 727 59.34 -20.15 -23.07
N PRO A 728 59.86 -19.55 -21.99
CA PRO A 728 60.47 -18.23 -22.07
C PRO A 728 61.77 -18.28 -22.89
N ARG A 729 62.03 -17.23 -23.68
CA ARG A 729 63.38 -16.99 -24.21
C ARG A 729 64.28 -16.49 -23.05
N PRO A 730 65.58 -16.84 -23.02
CA PRO A 730 66.49 -16.43 -21.94
C PRO A 730 66.57 -14.91 -21.71
N ASP A 731 66.27 -14.14 -22.74
CA ASP A 731 66.42 -12.69 -22.90
C ASP A 731 65.12 -11.89 -22.70
N SER A 732 63.99 -12.54 -22.41
CA SER A 732 62.72 -11.88 -22.11
C SER A 732 61.86 -12.71 -21.15
N PRO A 733 61.99 -12.50 -19.82
CA PRO A 733 61.16 -13.21 -18.85
C PRO A 733 59.69 -12.83 -19.01
N LEU A 734 58.80 -13.83 -18.93
CA LEU A 734 57.36 -13.59 -18.94
C LEU A 734 56.97 -12.69 -17.76
N PRO A 735 55.97 -11.80 -17.91
CA PRO A 735 55.43 -11.06 -16.78
C PRO A 735 54.96 -12.02 -15.69
N VAL A 736 55.23 -11.69 -14.43
CA VAL A 736 54.78 -12.48 -13.27
C VAL A 736 53.26 -12.55 -13.32
N TRP A 737 52.72 -13.77 -13.50
CA TRP A 737 51.29 -13.98 -13.48
C TRP A 737 50.83 -14.00 -12.02
N PRO A 738 49.98 -13.06 -11.58
CA PRO A 738 49.49 -13.10 -10.21
C PRO A 738 48.69 -14.39 -10.01
N GLU A 739 49.14 -15.24 -9.09
CA GLU A 739 48.46 -16.50 -8.73
C GLU A 739 47.19 -16.28 -7.87
N GLY A 740 46.82 -15.01 -7.67
CA GLY A 740 45.61 -14.55 -6.99
C GLY A 740 45.71 -13.06 -6.71
N SER A 741 44.58 -12.35 -6.81
CA SER A 741 44.50 -10.94 -6.36
C SER A 741 43.20 -10.71 -5.60
N TRP A 742 43.34 -10.29 -4.35
CA TRP A 742 42.23 -9.86 -3.50
C TRP A 742 42.01 -8.37 -3.70
N ARG A 743 40.78 -7.97 -4.06
CA ARG A 743 40.42 -6.57 -4.23
C ARG A 743 39.22 -6.23 -3.35
N ALA A 744 39.42 -5.43 -2.31
CA ALA A 744 38.33 -4.81 -1.57
C ALA A 744 37.99 -3.45 -2.22
N SER A 745 36.72 -3.24 -2.56
CA SER A 745 36.25 -1.97 -3.12
C SER A 745 34.93 -1.57 -2.52
N VAL A 746 34.87 -0.39 -1.90
CA VAL A 746 33.63 0.23 -1.39
C VAL A 746 33.03 1.09 -2.49
N LYS A 747 31.83 0.74 -2.95
CA LYS A 747 31.05 1.55 -3.91
C LYS A 747 29.84 2.14 -3.20
N ALA A 748 29.74 3.47 -3.18
CA ALA A 748 28.55 4.18 -2.72
C ALA A 748 27.57 4.30 -3.90
N GLY A 749 26.31 3.90 -3.71
CA GLY A 749 25.24 3.93 -4.71
C GLY A 749 24.25 5.05 -4.49
#